data_AF-A0A7Y5KZ50-F1
#
_entry.id   AF-A0A7Y5KZ50-F1
#
_cell.length_a   1.000
_cell.length_b   1.000
_cell.length_c   1.000
_cell.angle_alpha   90.00
_cell.angle_beta   90.00
_cell.angle_gamma   90.00
#
_symmetry.space_group_name_H-M   'P 1'
#
loop_
_entity.id
_entity.type
_entity.pdbx_description
1 polymer ?
#
loop_
_entity_poly.entity_id
_entity_poly.type
_entity_poly.pdbx_seq_one_letter_code
_entity_poly.pdbx_strand_id
1 'polypeptide(L)'
;MRSRTIRPLSALRTFFSIAALGAALFASAEAGAVGTRTFDMSSIDDLSGGDLTNVAVDSRGQVRPGLTFGKTPVNDAQTAWGSVLLPDGTILVGTGNEGKIIRVNGGQVEVAATTGQMAVTSLVTAWGGDVIAGSFPNGKLYRLPKGQGKGEAAKEFVAKLEGAEYIWALAFDEKSKSLYAATGPEGKVLRIDEGGRVQVHFDAEDPHITALALGPDGKVYCGTSGKALLYRIDAPGRGVVVHDFDAEDVSGIAVAKDGTIWATANKYGGSFSLPPKGGTSMPGPQSARPSRAGEGVLYRFQNGVAELMIDSKKTHFTSLALSDDGVPYAGTGAEGRVMTVNADHLERVIVDVEERQISSIVMHGKKRYIVGSDPVVVREITGEGGKDSVWTSKVLDAGLPADFGQLSWRSDGTGKVEFETRTGNTQEPDATWSAWSKALTAPGKPGSPKGRYAQVRARLAKDSSFGEVRFHFLTDNVRAVVTTVSAEGRAQRSGKLTTGLVQSGGKAPKPSSSVSLKWETENPDKDELRYRVWYRQEGQTQWREALKPTDIYTKSDLDWDTTSLPEGLYRIRVEATDELANPPDKITKHELESGLVLVDNTPPVFKSLSMNGRKLSGEVTDGLGPIYRIEIALAGSDDWRPIFPTDGIFDQASEKFDVDVSAVVPTGSRIVGVRAYDQAGNSVSKELEAK
;
A
#
# COMPACT_ATOMS: atom_id res chain seq x y z
N MET A 1 -44.17 -78.81 26.52
CA MET A 1 -44.48 -78.85 27.97
C MET A 1 -43.28 -79.47 28.68
N ARG A 2 -42.82 -78.93 29.83
CA ARG A 2 -41.69 -79.42 30.66
C ARG A 2 -40.25 -79.36 30.05
N SER A 3 -39.26 -79.39 30.95
CA SER A 3 -37.79 -79.27 30.79
C SER A 3 -37.13 -80.55 30.24
N ARG A 4 -35.83 -80.67 29.88
CA ARG A 4 -34.51 -80.12 30.34
C ARG A 4 -33.50 -80.12 29.14
N THR A 5 -32.25 -79.61 29.10
CA THR A 5 -31.30 -78.80 29.92
C THR A 5 -30.32 -78.07 28.94
N ILE A 6 -29.21 -77.34 29.23
CA ILE A 6 -27.91 -77.61 29.90
C ILE A 6 -27.18 -76.24 30.18
N ARG A 7 -26.09 -76.24 30.98
CA ARG A 7 -25.24 -75.10 31.45
C ARG A 7 -23.78 -75.24 30.91
N PRO A 8 -22.81 -74.33 31.16
CA PRO A 8 -22.83 -72.90 31.58
C PRO A 8 -21.83 -72.00 30.77
N LEU A 9 -21.65 -70.73 31.19
CA LEU A 9 -20.36 -69.97 31.36
C LEU A 9 -20.71 -68.47 31.64
N SER A 10 -20.60 -67.98 32.88
CA SER A 10 -19.47 -67.20 33.47
C SER A 10 -19.32 -65.75 32.95
N ALA A 11 -19.14 -64.69 33.76
CA ALA A 11 -19.25 -64.50 35.23
C ALA A 11 -19.51 -62.99 35.50
N LEU A 12 -20.54 -62.62 36.27
CA LEU A 12 -20.51 -62.17 37.68
C LEU A 12 -20.04 -60.71 37.92
N ARG A 13 -20.61 -60.06 38.96
CA ARG A 13 -20.56 -58.61 39.21
C ARG A 13 -19.73 -58.22 40.44
N THR A 14 -18.85 -57.22 40.25
CA THR A 14 -18.64 -55.97 41.02
C THR A 14 -18.41 -55.96 42.56
N PHE A 15 -17.57 -54.99 42.97
CA PHE A 15 -17.42 -54.29 44.27
C PHE A 15 -16.20 -54.59 45.20
N PHE A 16 -15.25 -53.63 45.13
CA PHE A 16 -14.46 -53.00 46.22
C PHE A 16 -13.37 -53.77 47.00
N SER A 17 -12.13 -53.26 46.87
CA SER A 17 -11.26 -52.82 47.99
C SER A 17 -10.18 -51.86 47.46
N ILE A 18 -9.53 -51.08 48.34
CA ILE A 18 -8.70 -49.90 48.00
C ILE A 18 -7.24 -50.10 48.43
N ALA A 19 -6.25 -49.78 47.57
CA ALA A 19 -4.91 -49.33 47.99
C ALA A 19 -4.08 -48.67 46.86
N ALA A 20 -3.36 -47.60 47.23
CA ALA A 20 -2.08 -47.09 46.71
C ALA A 20 -1.92 -46.57 45.25
N LEU A 21 -1.60 -45.28 45.19
CA LEU A 21 -0.97 -44.44 44.17
C LEU A 21 -0.12 -45.13 43.07
N GLY A 22 -0.27 -44.64 41.82
CA GLY A 22 0.64 -44.97 40.71
C GLY A 22 0.35 -44.30 39.35
N ALA A 23 -0.47 -43.24 39.31
CA ALA A 23 -0.89 -42.59 38.05
C ALA A 23 -0.13 -41.27 37.82
N ALA A 24 0.66 -41.20 36.75
CA ALA A 24 1.34 -39.98 36.33
C ALA A 24 0.33 -38.99 35.74
N LEU A 25 0.03 -37.92 36.47
CA LEU A 25 -0.66 -36.75 35.92
C LEU A 25 0.27 -36.04 34.94
N PHE A 26 0.06 -36.25 33.64
CA PHE A 26 0.50 -35.31 32.62
C PHE A 26 -0.33 -34.02 32.76
N ALA A 27 0.06 -33.17 33.70
CA ALA A 27 -0.39 -31.80 33.75
C ALA A 27 0.13 -31.11 32.48
N SER A 28 -0.75 -30.85 31.53
CA SER A 28 -0.47 -29.99 30.39
C SER A 28 -0.19 -28.59 30.90
N ALA A 29 1.10 -28.23 31.02
CA ALA A 29 1.52 -26.92 31.45
C ALA A 29 1.05 -25.87 30.42
N GLU A 30 0.13 -25.00 30.82
CA GLU A 30 -0.36 -23.94 29.96
C GLU A 30 0.78 -22.94 29.67
N ALA A 31 1.14 -22.81 28.40
CA ALA A 31 2.19 -21.90 27.95
C ALA A 31 1.67 -20.44 27.95
N GLY A 32 1.51 -19.88 29.14
CA GLY A 32 1.07 -18.49 29.33
C GLY A 32 2.02 -17.44 28.73
N ALA A 33 1.40 -16.44 28.10
CA ALA A 33 1.75 -15.01 27.99
C ALA A 33 3.18 -14.54 27.62
N VAL A 34 3.22 -13.84 26.48
CA VAL A 34 4.12 -12.74 26.09
C VAL A 34 3.27 -11.45 25.99
N GLY A 35 3.84 -10.29 25.65
CA GLY A 35 3.07 -9.10 25.27
C GLY A 35 2.16 -9.34 24.05
N THR A 36 0.87 -8.96 24.15
CA THR A 36 -0.09 -9.14 23.03
C THR A 36 0.16 -8.13 21.92
N ARG A 37 0.32 -8.62 20.69
CA ARG A 37 0.56 -7.82 19.48
C ARG A 37 -0.71 -7.75 18.63
N THR A 38 -0.76 -6.83 17.67
CA THR A 38 -1.96 -6.57 16.86
C THR A 38 -1.57 -6.24 15.42
N PHE A 39 -2.23 -6.87 14.45
CA PHE A 39 -2.33 -6.34 13.09
C PHE A 39 -3.50 -5.36 13.06
N ASP A 40 -3.25 -4.10 12.76
CA ASP A 40 -4.28 -3.07 12.55
C ASP A 40 -4.36 -2.77 11.05
N MET A 41 -5.53 -3.01 10.45
CA MET A 41 -5.84 -2.72 9.05
C MET A 41 -6.94 -1.66 9.02
N SER A 42 -6.52 -0.40 9.01
CA SER A 42 -7.40 0.77 9.12
C SER A 42 -7.15 1.83 8.05
N SER A 43 -6.08 1.73 7.25
CA SER A 43 -5.86 2.60 6.10
C SER A 43 -6.51 2.05 4.82
N ILE A 44 -6.66 2.93 3.82
CA ILE A 44 -7.09 2.54 2.47
C ILE A 44 -6.09 1.54 1.85
N ASP A 45 -4.79 1.66 2.10
CA ASP A 45 -3.75 0.78 1.51
C ASP A 45 -3.71 -0.63 2.14
N ASP A 46 -4.14 -0.76 3.40
CA ASP A 46 -4.31 -2.06 4.07
C ASP A 46 -5.51 -2.80 3.48
N LEU A 47 -6.64 -2.10 3.32
CA LEU A 47 -7.92 -2.66 2.92
C LEU A 47 -8.04 -2.85 1.40
N SER A 48 -7.44 -1.97 0.58
CA SER A 48 -7.48 -2.08 -0.88
C SER A 48 -6.38 -2.95 -1.48
N GLY A 49 -5.24 -3.10 -0.79
CA GLY A 49 -4.12 -3.91 -1.27
C GLY A 49 -4.28 -5.43 -1.09
N GLY A 50 -5.46 -5.90 -0.70
CA GLY A 50 -5.82 -7.32 -0.64
C GLY A 50 -6.34 -7.85 -1.97
N ASP A 51 -7.03 -8.99 -1.91
CA ASP A 51 -7.86 -9.51 -3.02
C ASP A 51 -9.32 -9.06 -2.83
N LEU A 52 -9.89 -8.48 -3.90
CA LEU A 52 -11.17 -7.77 -3.91
C LEU A 52 -12.12 -8.38 -4.95
N THR A 53 -12.86 -9.42 -4.58
CA THR A 53 -13.85 -10.05 -5.47
C THR A 53 -15.24 -9.45 -5.21
N ASN A 54 -15.81 -8.71 -6.18
CA ASN A 54 -17.11 -8.03 -6.08
C ASN A 54 -17.29 -7.19 -4.79
N VAL A 55 -16.24 -6.48 -4.37
CA VAL A 55 -16.21 -5.55 -3.24
C VAL A 55 -15.44 -4.29 -3.61
N ALA A 56 -15.70 -3.20 -2.89
CA ALA A 56 -15.16 -1.87 -3.12
C ALA A 56 -14.56 -1.32 -1.83
N VAL A 57 -13.47 -0.54 -1.91
CA VAL A 57 -13.06 0.35 -0.81
C VAL A 57 -13.47 1.77 -1.18
N ASP A 58 -14.15 2.49 -0.29
CA ASP A 58 -14.53 3.89 -0.48
C ASP A 58 -13.43 4.87 -0.02
N SER A 59 -13.55 6.16 -0.37
CA SER A 59 -12.57 7.18 0.03
C SER A 59 -12.54 7.52 1.53
N ARG A 60 -13.37 6.86 2.36
CA ARG A 60 -13.29 6.85 3.84
C ARG A 60 -12.68 5.55 4.39
N GLY A 61 -12.15 4.69 3.54
CA GLY A 61 -11.57 3.40 3.94
C GLY A 61 -12.58 2.39 4.45
N GLN A 62 -13.86 2.47 4.06
CA GLN A 62 -14.83 1.39 4.32
C GLN A 62 -14.87 0.42 3.14
N VAL A 63 -14.75 -0.87 3.44
CA VAL A 63 -15.03 -1.96 2.49
C VAL A 63 -16.53 -2.12 2.38
N ARG A 64 -17.06 -2.13 1.15
CA ARG A 64 -18.49 -2.22 0.81
C ARG A 64 -18.72 -3.30 -0.25
N PRO A 65 -19.91 -3.91 -0.38
CA PRO A 65 -20.23 -4.77 -1.50
C PRO A 65 -20.13 -4.01 -2.83
N GLY A 66 -19.68 -4.70 -3.87
CA GLY A 66 -19.85 -4.30 -5.26
C GLY A 66 -21.12 -4.90 -5.87
N LEU A 67 -21.36 -4.60 -7.14
CA LEU A 67 -22.44 -5.23 -7.90
C LEU A 67 -22.09 -6.69 -8.22
N THR A 68 -23.09 -7.58 -8.20
CA THR A 68 -22.97 -8.95 -8.71
C THR A 68 -23.64 -9.06 -10.07
N PHE A 69 -23.01 -9.78 -11.00
CA PHE A 69 -23.42 -9.82 -12.39
C PHE A 69 -23.14 -11.16 -13.09
N GLY A 70 -23.92 -11.45 -14.14
CA GLY A 70 -23.60 -12.52 -15.09
C GLY A 70 -22.49 -12.12 -16.07
N LYS A 71 -21.93 -13.08 -16.81
CA LYS A 71 -20.95 -12.85 -17.89
C LYS A 71 -21.48 -13.46 -19.20
N THR A 72 -21.85 -12.63 -20.17
CA THR A 72 -22.34 -13.06 -21.49
C THR A 72 -21.39 -12.56 -22.59
N PRO A 73 -20.41 -13.36 -23.04
CA PRO A 73 -19.51 -12.97 -24.12
C PRO A 73 -20.23 -12.85 -25.47
N VAL A 74 -19.85 -11.85 -26.27
CA VAL A 74 -20.39 -11.61 -27.61
C VAL A 74 -19.28 -11.84 -28.64
N ASN A 75 -19.19 -13.06 -29.16
CA ASN A 75 -18.05 -13.48 -29.99
C ASN A 75 -18.04 -12.85 -31.40
N ASP A 76 -19.18 -12.41 -31.92
CA ASP A 76 -19.33 -11.79 -33.25
C ASP A 76 -18.73 -10.38 -33.38
N ALA A 77 -18.30 -9.78 -32.27
CA ALA A 77 -17.77 -8.42 -32.20
C ALA A 77 -16.57 -8.34 -31.23
N GLN A 78 -15.71 -7.35 -31.45
CA GLN A 78 -14.59 -7.03 -30.55
C GLN A 78 -14.81 -5.71 -29.80
N THR A 79 -15.40 -4.72 -30.49
CA THR A 79 -15.76 -3.41 -29.94
C THR A 79 -17.28 -3.23 -29.81
N ALA A 80 -17.70 -2.66 -28.67
CA ALA A 80 -19.06 -2.16 -28.43
C ALA A 80 -19.01 -0.64 -28.16
N TRP A 81 -20.09 0.06 -28.51
CA TRP A 81 -20.13 1.53 -28.50
C TRP A 81 -21.30 2.10 -27.69
N GLY A 82 -22.49 1.56 -27.89
CA GLY A 82 -23.72 2.01 -27.24
C GLY A 82 -24.73 0.88 -27.12
N SER A 83 -25.72 1.05 -26.27
CA SER A 83 -26.76 0.04 -26.03
C SER A 83 -28.12 0.67 -25.76
N VAL A 84 -29.20 -0.11 -25.90
CA VAL A 84 -30.55 0.29 -25.51
C VAL A 84 -31.30 -0.88 -24.87
N LEU A 85 -31.96 -0.62 -23.75
CA LEU A 85 -32.83 -1.58 -23.07
C LEU A 85 -34.25 -1.52 -23.64
N LEU A 86 -34.81 -2.68 -23.97
CA LEU A 86 -36.18 -2.83 -24.43
C LEU A 86 -37.14 -3.16 -23.27
N PRO A 87 -38.46 -2.89 -23.39
CA PRO A 87 -39.42 -3.06 -22.29
C PRO A 87 -39.61 -4.49 -21.77
N ASP A 88 -39.18 -5.51 -22.53
CA ASP A 88 -39.19 -6.92 -22.15
C ASP A 88 -37.96 -7.34 -21.32
N GLY A 89 -36.95 -6.46 -21.20
CA GLY A 89 -35.66 -6.75 -20.58
C GLY A 89 -34.55 -7.16 -21.56
N THR A 90 -34.83 -7.26 -22.85
CA THR A 90 -33.80 -7.46 -23.89
C THR A 90 -32.91 -6.23 -23.97
N ILE A 91 -31.59 -6.40 -24.07
CA ILE A 91 -30.66 -5.33 -24.42
C ILE A 91 -30.16 -5.50 -25.86
N LEU A 92 -30.14 -4.41 -26.63
CA LEU A 92 -29.47 -4.35 -27.92
C LEU A 92 -28.16 -3.57 -27.80
N VAL A 93 -27.09 -4.05 -28.43
CA VAL A 93 -25.74 -3.46 -28.38
C VAL A 93 -25.24 -3.16 -29.79
N GLY A 94 -24.77 -1.93 -30.01
CA GLY A 94 -24.12 -1.47 -31.24
C GLY A 94 -22.63 -1.77 -31.22
N THR A 95 -22.12 -2.37 -32.30
CA THR A 95 -20.75 -2.92 -32.37
C THR A 95 -19.96 -2.45 -33.58
N GLY A 96 -18.63 -2.54 -33.51
CA GLY A 96 -17.70 -2.06 -34.55
C GLY A 96 -17.25 -3.11 -35.58
N ASN A 97 -18.07 -4.13 -35.86
CA ASN A 97 -17.82 -5.14 -36.89
C ASN A 97 -19.07 -5.28 -37.77
N GLU A 98 -18.98 -4.89 -39.05
CA GLU A 98 -20.11 -4.77 -40.01
C GLU A 98 -21.29 -3.90 -39.51
N GLY A 99 -21.04 -3.10 -38.47
CA GLY A 99 -22.06 -2.38 -37.72
C GLY A 99 -23.21 -3.30 -37.27
N LYS A 100 -22.89 -4.48 -36.73
CA LYS A 100 -23.86 -5.42 -36.17
C LYS A 100 -24.57 -4.79 -34.96
N ILE A 101 -25.88 -5.02 -34.88
CA ILE A 101 -26.70 -4.80 -33.70
C ILE A 101 -26.92 -6.17 -33.07
N ILE A 102 -26.33 -6.40 -31.90
CA ILE A 102 -26.40 -7.67 -31.17
C ILE A 102 -27.55 -7.60 -30.16
N ARG A 103 -28.37 -8.64 -30.11
CA ARG A 103 -29.40 -8.87 -29.10
C ARG A 103 -28.84 -9.74 -27.99
N VAL A 104 -29.07 -9.35 -26.74
CA VAL A 104 -28.86 -10.21 -25.57
C VAL A 104 -30.13 -10.24 -24.71
N ASN A 105 -30.64 -11.43 -24.42
CA ASN A 105 -31.73 -11.67 -23.48
C ASN A 105 -31.49 -12.99 -22.75
N GLY A 106 -31.53 -12.99 -21.42
CA GLY A 106 -31.38 -14.20 -20.60
C GLY A 106 -30.05 -14.94 -20.78
N GLY A 107 -29.00 -14.26 -21.27
CA GLY A 107 -27.71 -14.86 -21.62
C GLY A 107 -27.65 -15.49 -23.03
N GLN A 108 -28.75 -15.50 -23.79
CA GLN A 108 -28.73 -15.84 -25.22
C GLN A 108 -28.23 -14.63 -26.02
N VAL A 109 -27.42 -14.89 -27.05
CA VAL A 109 -26.82 -13.88 -27.92
C VAL A 109 -27.24 -14.16 -29.36
N GLU A 110 -27.78 -13.15 -30.05
CA GLU A 110 -28.17 -13.22 -31.46
C GLU A 110 -27.73 -11.96 -32.21
N VAL A 111 -27.49 -12.04 -33.52
CA VAL A 111 -27.45 -10.84 -34.37
C VAL A 111 -28.89 -10.39 -34.63
N ALA A 112 -29.29 -9.22 -34.15
CA ALA A 112 -30.62 -8.66 -34.45
C ALA A 112 -30.69 -8.19 -35.91
N ALA A 113 -29.68 -7.43 -36.34
CA ALA A 113 -29.55 -6.93 -37.70
C ALA A 113 -28.09 -6.50 -38.00
N THR A 114 -27.75 -6.34 -39.28
CA THR A 114 -26.49 -5.74 -39.75
C THR A 114 -26.75 -4.39 -40.42
N THR A 115 -25.81 -3.44 -40.35
CA THR A 115 -25.94 -2.15 -41.07
C THR A 115 -25.02 -2.02 -42.28
N GLY A 116 -23.99 -2.86 -42.36
CA GLY A 116 -22.96 -2.78 -43.41
C GLY A 116 -22.08 -1.53 -43.30
N GLN A 117 -22.12 -0.83 -42.17
CA GLN A 117 -21.20 0.26 -41.84
C GLN A 117 -20.04 -0.31 -41.00
N MET A 118 -19.11 0.54 -40.54
CA MET A 118 -18.02 0.07 -39.68
C MET A 118 -18.56 -0.19 -38.26
N ALA A 119 -19.26 0.79 -37.69
CA ALA A 119 -19.82 0.73 -36.35
C ALA A 119 -21.28 1.22 -36.29
N VAL A 120 -22.06 0.62 -35.40
CA VAL A 120 -23.25 1.26 -34.81
C VAL A 120 -22.82 1.89 -33.49
N THR A 121 -22.78 3.22 -33.47
CA THR A 121 -22.23 4.04 -32.38
C THR A 121 -23.26 4.40 -31.32
N SER A 122 -24.53 4.55 -31.72
CA SER A 122 -25.62 4.98 -30.83
C SER A 122 -26.94 4.26 -31.14
N LEU A 123 -27.76 4.06 -30.11
CA LEU A 123 -29.04 3.36 -30.17
C LEU A 123 -30.06 4.07 -29.27
N VAL A 124 -31.30 4.24 -29.74
CA VAL A 124 -32.40 4.79 -28.92
C VAL A 124 -33.75 4.20 -29.33
N THR A 125 -34.68 4.08 -28.38
CA THR A 125 -36.09 3.75 -28.66
C THR A 125 -36.88 4.99 -29.04
N ALA A 126 -37.69 4.89 -30.10
CA ALA A 126 -38.48 5.97 -30.68
C ALA A 126 -39.85 5.46 -31.17
N TRP A 127 -40.73 6.39 -31.56
CA TRP A 127 -41.95 6.16 -32.36
C TRP A 127 -42.69 4.83 -32.12
N GLY A 128 -43.13 4.58 -30.87
CA GLY A 128 -43.92 3.40 -30.52
C GLY A 128 -43.10 2.14 -30.17
N GLY A 129 -41.80 2.28 -29.92
CA GLY A 129 -40.90 1.22 -29.45
C GLY A 129 -39.88 0.75 -30.49
N ASP A 130 -39.88 1.32 -31.69
CA ASP A 130 -38.87 1.07 -32.72
C ASP A 130 -37.49 1.54 -32.25
N VAL A 131 -36.44 0.81 -32.64
CA VAL A 131 -35.06 1.19 -32.30
C VAL A 131 -34.44 1.89 -33.49
N ILE A 132 -33.91 3.10 -33.24
CA ILE A 132 -33.10 3.84 -34.21
C ILE A 132 -31.63 3.68 -33.85
N ALA A 133 -30.83 3.29 -34.83
CA ALA A 133 -29.39 3.09 -34.72
C ALA A 133 -28.64 4.12 -35.56
N GLY A 134 -27.67 4.81 -34.97
CA GLY A 134 -26.75 5.73 -35.65
C GLY A 134 -25.42 5.04 -35.96
N SER A 135 -24.83 5.37 -37.12
CA SER A 135 -23.60 4.72 -37.60
C SER A 135 -22.41 5.64 -37.78
N PHE A 136 -21.25 5.00 -37.92
CA PHE A 136 -20.02 5.54 -38.50
C PHE A 136 -19.39 4.50 -39.45
N PRO A 137 -18.78 4.89 -40.58
CA PRO A 137 -18.83 6.21 -41.22
C PRO A 137 -20.20 6.50 -41.87
N ASN A 138 -20.24 7.54 -42.71
CA ASN A 138 -21.36 7.97 -43.55
C ASN A 138 -22.63 8.48 -42.83
N GLY A 139 -22.60 8.65 -41.50
CA GLY A 139 -23.67 9.32 -40.74
C GLY A 139 -25.09 8.79 -40.99
N LYS A 140 -25.24 7.46 -41.13
CA LYS A 140 -26.53 6.84 -41.49
C LYS A 140 -27.35 6.46 -40.27
N LEU A 141 -28.66 6.62 -40.41
CA LEU A 141 -29.67 6.12 -39.47
C LEU A 141 -30.32 4.84 -40.00
N TYR A 142 -30.59 3.90 -39.10
CA TYR A 142 -31.26 2.63 -39.40
C TYR A 142 -32.43 2.42 -38.43
N ARG A 143 -33.53 1.82 -38.89
CA ARG A 143 -34.75 1.59 -38.10
C ARG A 143 -35.05 0.10 -37.97
N LEU A 144 -35.02 -0.42 -36.74
CA LEU A 144 -35.39 -1.79 -36.38
C LEU A 144 -36.80 -1.76 -35.75
N PRO A 145 -37.84 -2.25 -36.45
CA PRO A 145 -39.21 -2.26 -35.94
C PRO A 145 -39.29 -3.00 -34.60
N LYS A 146 -39.70 -2.30 -33.54
CA LYS A 146 -39.76 -2.77 -32.15
C LYS A 146 -38.48 -3.48 -31.62
N GLY A 147 -37.30 -3.14 -32.16
CA GLY A 147 -36.04 -3.82 -31.85
C GLY A 147 -35.93 -5.26 -32.38
N GLN A 148 -36.86 -5.67 -33.24
CA GLN A 148 -36.93 -7.00 -33.84
C GLN A 148 -36.06 -7.10 -35.09
N GLY A 149 -35.73 -8.35 -35.44
CA GLY A 149 -34.89 -8.73 -36.58
C GLY A 149 -34.22 -10.08 -36.31
N LYS A 150 -33.82 -10.78 -37.36
CA LYS A 150 -33.23 -12.14 -37.34
C LYS A 150 -31.84 -12.19 -38.02
N GLY A 151 -31.12 -11.08 -38.00
CA GLY A 151 -29.78 -10.94 -38.57
C GLY A 151 -29.75 -10.39 -39.99
N GLU A 152 -30.90 -10.08 -40.59
CA GLU A 152 -30.99 -9.39 -41.88
C GLU A 152 -30.39 -7.97 -41.85
N ALA A 153 -30.17 -7.39 -43.04
CA ALA A 153 -29.76 -6.00 -43.16
C ALA A 153 -30.85 -5.06 -42.63
N ALA A 154 -30.49 -4.23 -41.66
CA ALA A 154 -31.36 -3.20 -41.09
C ALA A 154 -31.82 -2.23 -42.19
N LYS A 155 -33.09 -1.83 -42.14
CA LYS A 155 -33.61 -0.84 -43.09
C LYS A 155 -33.04 0.53 -42.76
N GLU A 156 -32.33 1.12 -43.72
CA GLU A 156 -31.90 2.52 -43.63
C GLU A 156 -33.13 3.43 -43.45
N PHE A 157 -33.07 4.33 -42.47
CA PHE A 157 -34.13 5.29 -42.19
C PHE A 157 -34.16 6.37 -43.29
N VAL A 158 -35.33 6.99 -43.49
CA VAL A 158 -35.56 7.86 -44.65
C VAL A 158 -34.87 9.23 -44.53
N ALA A 159 -34.50 9.64 -43.31
CA ALA A 159 -33.71 10.85 -43.05
C ALA A 159 -32.30 10.77 -43.68
N LYS A 160 -31.87 11.86 -44.33
CA LYS A 160 -30.51 12.02 -44.87
C LYS A 160 -29.80 13.13 -44.12
N LEU A 161 -28.70 12.77 -43.44
CA LEU A 161 -27.91 13.70 -42.63
C LEU A 161 -26.77 14.26 -43.49
N GLU A 162 -27.09 15.23 -44.35
CA GLU A 162 -26.07 15.90 -45.17
C GLU A 162 -24.98 16.52 -44.28
N GLY A 163 -23.71 16.39 -44.68
CA GLY A 163 -22.55 16.82 -43.89
C GLY A 163 -22.12 15.86 -42.76
N ALA A 164 -22.98 14.97 -42.28
CA ALA A 164 -22.67 14.07 -41.17
C ALA A 164 -21.92 12.81 -41.63
N GLU A 165 -20.78 12.53 -41.01
CA GLU A 165 -20.04 11.26 -41.16
C GLU A 165 -20.14 10.38 -39.90
N TYR A 166 -20.40 11.01 -38.76
CA TYR A 166 -20.49 10.41 -37.43
C TYR A 166 -21.85 10.73 -36.82
N ILE A 167 -22.51 9.75 -36.19
CA ILE A 167 -23.63 9.97 -35.26
C ILE A 167 -23.20 9.46 -33.89
N TRP A 168 -22.66 10.35 -33.06
CA TRP A 168 -22.06 9.98 -31.77
C TRP A 168 -23.13 9.59 -30.74
N ALA A 169 -24.23 10.35 -30.66
CA ALA A 169 -25.31 10.09 -29.72
C ALA A 169 -26.69 10.36 -30.35
N LEU A 170 -27.71 9.66 -29.85
CA LEU A 170 -29.11 9.78 -30.22
C LEU A 170 -29.97 9.94 -28.96
N ALA A 171 -30.93 10.85 -28.99
CA ALA A 171 -31.90 11.05 -27.92
C ALA A 171 -33.29 11.29 -28.51
N PHE A 172 -34.34 10.70 -27.94
CA PHE A 172 -35.70 10.81 -28.47
C PHE A 172 -36.64 11.47 -27.46
N ASP A 173 -37.26 12.59 -27.86
CA ASP A 173 -38.31 13.23 -27.07
C ASP A 173 -39.68 12.68 -27.48
N GLU A 174 -40.24 11.86 -26.58
CA GLU A 174 -41.58 11.28 -26.71
C GLU A 174 -42.70 12.34 -26.70
N LYS A 175 -42.47 13.54 -26.13
CA LYS A 175 -43.46 14.64 -26.09
C LYS A 175 -43.62 15.30 -27.46
N SER A 176 -42.51 15.73 -28.08
CA SER A 176 -42.49 16.36 -29.41
C SER A 176 -42.27 15.36 -30.57
N LYS A 177 -42.26 14.05 -30.28
CA LYS A 177 -42.05 12.94 -31.21
C LYS A 177 -40.81 13.12 -32.10
N SER A 178 -39.77 13.72 -31.53
CA SER A 178 -38.59 14.21 -32.24
C SER A 178 -37.34 13.42 -31.84
N LEU A 179 -36.65 12.90 -32.84
CA LEU A 179 -35.32 12.33 -32.68
C LEU A 179 -34.28 13.47 -32.79
N TYR A 180 -33.34 13.51 -31.86
CA TYR A 180 -32.18 14.37 -31.90
C TYR A 180 -30.92 13.53 -32.13
N ALA A 181 -30.06 13.97 -33.03
CA ALA A 181 -28.80 13.32 -33.38
C ALA A 181 -27.63 14.29 -33.21
N ALA A 182 -26.62 13.87 -32.45
CA ALA A 182 -25.35 14.56 -32.26
C ALA A 182 -24.35 14.08 -33.32
N THR A 183 -23.82 14.99 -34.14
CA THR A 183 -23.03 14.64 -35.32
C THR A 183 -21.68 15.35 -35.42
N GLY A 184 -20.89 14.93 -36.41
CA GLY A 184 -19.73 15.66 -36.92
C GLY A 184 -19.32 15.13 -38.30
N PRO A 185 -18.30 15.73 -38.95
CA PRO A 185 -17.37 16.75 -38.43
C PRO A 185 -17.87 18.20 -38.51
N GLU A 186 -19.17 18.42 -38.74
CA GLU A 186 -19.79 19.76 -38.82
C GLU A 186 -20.42 20.28 -37.52
N GLY A 187 -20.17 19.68 -36.34
CA GLY A 187 -20.56 20.29 -35.06
C GLY A 187 -22.06 20.45 -34.77
N LYS A 188 -22.94 19.63 -35.35
CA LYS A 188 -24.40 19.87 -35.33
C LYS A 188 -25.17 18.94 -34.40
N VAL A 189 -26.24 19.50 -33.83
CA VAL A 189 -27.38 18.74 -33.31
C VAL A 189 -28.50 18.84 -34.34
N LEU A 190 -28.88 17.71 -34.93
CA LEU A 190 -29.95 17.62 -35.92
C LEU A 190 -31.24 17.12 -35.25
N ARG A 191 -32.37 17.78 -35.52
CA ARG A 191 -33.71 17.34 -35.13
C ARG A 191 -34.42 16.70 -36.32
N ILE A 192 -35.07 15.57 -36.08
CA ILE A 192 -35.59 14.67 -37.12
C ILE A 192 -36.99 14.18 -36.70
N ASP A 193 -37.98 14.27 -37.60
CA ASP A 193 -39.32 13.71 -37.39
C ASP A 193 -39.47 12.27 -37.96
N GLU A 194 -40.60 11.63 -37.72
CA GLU A 194 -40.83 10.24 -38.18
C GLU A 194 -40.85 10.10 -39.71
N GLY A 195 -41.21 11.17 -40.43
CA GLY A 195 -41.11 11.26 -41.89
C GLY A 195 -39.67 11.44 -42.38
N GLY A 196 -38.70 11.56 -41.47
CA GLY A 196 -37.29 11.78 -41.74
C GLY A 196 -36.95 13.19 -42.19
N ARG A 197 -37.82 14.18 -41.94
CA ARG A 197 -37.48 15.59 -42.21
C ARG A 197 -36.42 16.04 -41.22
N VAL A 198 -35.24 16.38 -41.73
CA VAL A 198 -34.10 16.86 -40.94
C VAL A 198 -34.13 18.38 -40.83
N GLN A 199 -33.76 18.90 -39.66
CA GLN A 199 -33.58 20.33 -39.38
C GLN A 199 -32.34 20.49 -38.49
N VAL A 200 -31.50 21.51 -38.74
CA VAL A 200 -30.45 21.88 -37.77
C VAL A 200 -31.14 22.46 -36.54
N HIS A 201 -30.91 21.85 -35.38
CA HIS A 201 -31.44 22.29 -34.09
C HIS A 201 -30.44 23.15 -33.33
N PHE A 202 -29.15 22.82 -33.43
CA PHE A 202 -28.04 23.63 -32.96
C PHE A 202 -26.80 23.37 -33.84
N ASP A 203 -25.94 24.37 -33.93
CA ASP A 203 -24.75 24.43 -34.77
C ASP A 203 -23.64 25.02 -33.90
N ALA A 204 -22.58 24.25 -33.64
CA ALA A 204 -21.51 24.61 -32.71
C ALA A 204 -20.21 24.96 -33.44
N GLU A 205 -19.31 25.68 -32.76
CA GLU A 205 -17.98 25.99 -33.30
C GLU A 205 -17.03 24.77 -33.31
N ASP A 206 -17.29 23.78 -32.45
CA ASP A 206 -16.52 22.54 -32.35
C ASP A 206 -16.97 21.51 -33.40
N PRO A 207 -16.06 20.75 -34.03
CA PRO A 207 -16.39 19.85 -35.15
C PRO A 207 -17.26 18.64 -34.76
N HIS A 208 -17.32 18.28 -33.48
CA HIS A 208 -18.07 17.11 -33.03
C HIS A 208 -18.94 17.42 -31.83
N ILE A 209 -20.23 17.10 -31.93
CA ILE A 209 -21.08 16.87 -30.75
C ILE A 209 -20.95 15.40 -30.37
N THR A 210 -20.33 15.11 -29.23
CA THR A 210 -20.00 13.75 -28.76
C THR A 210 -21.03 13.17 -27.80
N ALA A 211 -21.72 14.00 -27.02
CA ALA A 211 -22.72 13.59 -26.04
C ALA A 211 -24.04 14.34 -26.21
N LEU A 212 -25.15 13.69 -25.84
CA LEU A 212 -26.51 14.22 -26.02
C LEU A 212 -27.46 13.68 -24.93
N ALA A 213 -28.25 14.55 -24.32
CA ALA A 213 -29.28 14.18 -23.35
C ALA A 213 -30.51 15.11 -23.43
N LEU A 214 -31.63 14.69 -22.83
CA LEU A 214 -32.87 15.45 -22.78
C LEU A 214 -33.26 15.76 -21.33
N GLY A 215 -33.61 17.01 -21.06
CA GLY A 215 -34.14 17.44 -19.77
C GLY A 215 -35.63 17.07 -19.61
N PRO A 216 -36.13 16.93 -18.36
CA PRO A 216 -37.55 16.69 -18.10
C PRO A 216 -38.45 17.87 -18.57
N ASP A 217 -37.87 19.05 -18.73
CA ASP A 217 -38.48 20.26 -19.32
C ASP A 217 -38.53 20.26 -20.86
N GLY A 218 -37.92 19.26 -21.53
CA GLY A 218 -37.88 19.12 -22.98
C GLY A 218 -36.69 19.81 -23.66
N LYS A 219 -35.73 20.36 -22.88
CA LYS A 219 -34.51 20.96 -23.43
C LYS A 219 -33.50 19.90 -23.86
N VAL A 220 -32.68 20.23 -24.85
CA VAL A 220 -31.58 19.37 -25.30
C VAL A 220 -30.29 19.83 -24.64
N TYR A 221 -29.54 18.91 -24.07
CA TYR A 221 -28.18 19.14 -23.56
C TYR A 221 -27.19 18.40 -24.47
N CYS A 222 -26.11 19.05 -24.86
CA CYS A 222 -25.11 18.42 -25.73
C CYS A 222 -23.68 18.82 -25.35
N GLY A 223 -22.75 17.90 -25.57
CA GLY A 223 -21.34 18.04 -25.23
C GLY A 223 -20.47 17.97 -26.48
N THR A 224 -19.41 18.78 -26.53
CA THR A 224 -18.53 18.85 -27.70
C THR A 224 -17.19 18.12 -27.50
N SER A 225 -16.49 17.87 -28.61
CA SER A 225 -15.06 17.56 -28.63
C SER A 225 -14.31 18.57 -29.50
N GLY A 226 -13.18 19.04 -28.97
CA GLY A 226 -12.54 20.30 -29.36
C GLY A 226 -12.29 21.14 -28.11
N LYS A 227 -13.17 22.10 -27.83
CA LYS A 227 -13.16 22.94 -26.62
C LYS A 227 -13.84 22.33 -25.39
N ALA A 228 -14.35 21.09 -25.48
CA ALA A 228 -15.06 20.38 -24.40
C ALA A 228 -16.14 21.25 -23.70
N LEU A 229 -17.11 21.75 -24.47
CA LEU A 229 -18.17 22.61 -23.96
C LEU A 229 -19.46 21.82 -23.68
N LEU A 230 -20.09 22.06 -22.53
CA LEU A 230 -21.44 21.60 -22.23
C LEU A 230 -22.45 22.70 -22.57
N TYR A 231 -23.31 22.44 -23.56
CA TYR A 231 -24.38 23.34 -23.96
C TYR A 231 -25.75 22.88 -23.44
N ARG A 232 -26.62 23.86 -23.13
CA ARG A 232 -28.07 23.71 -23.05
C ARG A 232 -28.70 24.45 -24.21
N ILE A 233 -29.57 23.77 -24.96
CA ILE A 233 -30.33 24.34 -26.08
C ILE A 233 -31.75 24.59 -25.57
N ASP A 234 -32.07 25.88 -25.32
CA ASP A 234 -33.38 26.30 -24.81
C ASP A 234 -34.45 26.36 -25.93
N ALA A 235 -34.04 26.47 -27.19
CA ALA A 235 -34.86 26.49 -28.40
C ALA A 235 -33.96 26.26 -29.64
N PRO A 236 -34.48 25.96 -30.85
CA PRO A 236 -33.67 25.84 -32.06
C PRO A 236 -32.77 27.07 -32.28
N GLY A 237 -31.47 26.85 -32.51
CA GLY A 237 -30.44 27.88 -32.64
C GLY A 237 -30.07 28.60 -31.34
N ARG A 238 -30.76 28.35 -30.22
CA ARG A 238 -30.57 29.04 -28.93
C ARG A 238 -29.83 28.14 -27.93
N GLY A 239 -28.57 27.84 -28.25
CA GLY A 239 -27.61 27.23 -27.33
C GLY A 239 -27.06 28.24 -26.33
N VAL A 240 -26.77 27.79 -25.11
CA VAL A 240 -26.06 28.52 -24.06
C VAL A 240 -25.04 27.57 -23.44
N VAL A 241 -23.78 28.01 -23.29
CA VAL A 241 -22.76 27.25 -22.55
C VAL A 241 -23.16 27.20 -21.08
N VAL A 242 -23.32 25.98 -20.55
CA VAL A 242 -23.53 25.69 -19.12
C VAL A 242 -22.19 25.58 -18.41
N HIS A 243 -21.20 24.98 -19.08
CA HIS A 243 -19.85 24.84 -18.57
C HIS A 243 -18.81 24.75 -19.69
N ASP A 244 -17.64 25.29 -19.41
CA ASP A 244 -16.43 25.27 -20.23
C ASP A 244 -15.41 24.42 -19.45
N PHE A 245 -15.16 23.18 -19.90
CA PHE A 245 -14.27 22.27 -19.19
C PHE A 245 -12.82 22.47 -19.66
N ASP A 246 -11.89 22.50 -18.73
CA ASP A 246 -10.47 22.24 -19.02
C ASP A 246 -10.31 20.74 -19.38
N ALA A 247 -10.62 20.41 -20.65
CA ALA A 247 -10.76 19.07 -21.21
C ALA A 247 -10.71 19.09 -22.76
N GLU A 248 -10.79 17.92 -23.40
CA GLU A 248 -10.77 17.72 -24.87
C GLU A 248 -12.10 17.18 -25.44
N ASP A 249 -12.84 16.36 -24.68
CA ASP A 249 -14.22 15.97 -25.00
C ASP A 249 -15.14 15.93 -23.77
N VAL A 250 -16.41 16.26 -23.99
CA VAL A 250 -17.52 15.88 -23.10
C VAL A 250 -18.04 14.52 -23.56
N SER A 251 -17.73 13.49 -22.80
CA SER A 251 -17.84 12.08 -23.23
C SER A 251 -19.18 11.42 -22.91
N GLY A 252 -19.97 12.04 -22.03
CA GLY A 252 -21.26 11.55 -21.58
C GLY A 252 -22.04 12.63 -20.82
N ILE A 253 -23.36 12.64 -20.98
CA ILE A 253 -24.29 13.52 -20.26
C ILE A 253 -25.51 12.70 -19.85
N ALA A 254 -26.00 12.88 -18.62
CA ALA A 254 -27.27 12.32 -18.16
C ALA A 254 -28.03 13.35 -17.33
N VAL A 255 -29.36 13.38 -17.43
CA VAL A 255 -30.21 14.32 -16.68
C VAL A 255 -31.19 13.55 -15.81
N ALA A 256 -31.23 13.89 -14.53
CA ALA A 256 -32.11 13.30 -13.54
C ALA A 256 -33.55 13.87 -13.62
N LYS A 257 -34.49 13.18 -12.98
CA LYS A 257 -35.93 13.49 -13.01
C LYS A 257 -36.28 14.84 -12.37
N ASP A 258 -35.41 15.34 -11.49
CA ASP A 258 -35.49 16.66 -10.84
C ASP A 258 -34.87 17.79 -11.69
N GLY A 259 -34.20 17.46 -12.79
CA GLY A 259 -33.46 18.41 -13.63
C GLY A 259 -31.97 18.56 -13.28
N THR A 260 -31.44 17.81 -12.29
CA THR A 260 -30.00 17.76 -12.03
C THR A 260 -29.26 17.13 -13.21
N ILE A 261 -28.25 17.81 -13.73
CA ILE A 261 -27.45 17.31 -14.87
C ILE A 261 -26.14 16.72 -14.33
N TRP A 262 -25.72 15.61 -14.90
CA TRP A 262 -24.40 15.03 -14.71
C TRP A 262 -23.69 14.99 -16.07
N ALA A 263 -22.40 15.31 -16.10
CA ALA A 263 -21.59 15.19 -17.31
C ALA A 263 -20.17 14.73 -16.99
N THR A 264 -19.60 13.92 -17.89
CA THR A 264 -18.19 13.52 -17.87
C THR A 264 -17.41 14.23 -18.95
N ALA A 265 -16.19 14.67 -18.64
CA ALA A 265 -15.27 15.26 -19.60
C ALA A 265 -13.84 14.72 -19.37
N ASN A 266 -13.02 14.67 -20.42
CA ASN A 266 -11.71 13.98 -20.38
C ASN A 266 -10.56 14.79 -20.98
N LYS A 267 -9.32 14.46 -20.56
CA LYS A 267 -8.07 14.81 -21.26
C LYS A 267 -7.33 13.55 -21.70
N TYR A 268 -6.55 13.63 -22.76
CA TYR A 268 -5.85 12.50 -23.36
C TYR A 268 -4.35 12.78 -23.53
N GLY A 269 -3.51 11.80 -23.14
CA GLY A 269 -2.05 11.89 -23.20
C GLY A 269 -1.44 11.81 -24.62
N GLY A 270 -2.10 12.35 -25.64
CA GLY A 270 -1.67 12.32 -27.03
C GLY A 270 -2.80 12.65 -28.01
N SER A 271 -2.45 13.20 -29.17
CA SER A 271 -3.39 13.68 -30.19
C SER A 271 -4.39 12.61 -30.63
N PHE A 272 -5.68 12.88 -30.44
CA PHE A 272 -6.75 12.07 -31.01
C PHE A 272 -6.75 12.15 -32.54
N SER A 273 -6.79 11.01 -33.21
CA SER A 273 -6.79 10.90 -34.67
C SER A 273 -7.87 9.94 -35.16
N LEU A 274 -8.94 10.48 -35.73
CA LEU A 274 -9.99 9.71 -36.37
C LEU A 274 -9.49 9.01 -37.66
N PRO A 275 -10.08 7.87 -38.06
CA PRO A 275 -9.74 7.22 -39.33
C PRO A 275 -9.93 8.16 -40.54
N PRO A 276 -8.97 8.22 -41.48
CA PRO A 276 -9.03 9.18 -42.59
C PRO A 276 -10.14 8.85 -43.59
N LYS A 277 -10.72 9.92 -44.12
CA LYS A 277 -11.87 9.92 -45.04
C LYS A 277 -11.54 9.17 -46.34
N GLY A 278 -12.33 8.14 -46.67
CA GLY A 278 -12.31 7.47 -47.99
C GLY A 278 -11.47 6.19 -48.13
N GLY A 279 -10.90 5.63 -47.06
CA GLY A 279 -10.20 4.34 -47.13
C GLY A 279 -11.13 3.15 -47.41
N THR A 280 -11.02 2.52 -48.58
CA THR A 280 -11.85 1.36 -48.98
C THR A 280 -11.38 0.01 -48.41
N SER A 281 -10.17 -0.05 -47.85
CA SER A 281 -9.73 -1.17 -47.02
C SER A 281 -10.21 -0.95 -45.58
N MET A 282 -11.10 -1.81 -45.07
CA MET A 282 -11.43 -1.85 -43.64
C MET A 282 -10.17 -2.16 -42.83
N PRO A 283 -9.68 -1.24 -41.96
CA PRO A 283 -8.66 -1.59 -40.98
C PRO A 283 -9.26 -2.55 -39.94
N GLY A 284 -8.41 -3.26 -39.20
CA GLY A 284 -8.86 -3.92 -37.96
C GLY A 284 -9.46 -2.89 -36.99
N PRO A 285 -10.48 -3.25 -36.19
CA PRO A 285 -11.24 -2.27 -35.41
C PRO A 285 -10.37 -1.55 -34.38
N GLN A 286 -10.01 -0.29 -34.67
CA GLN A 286 -9.42 0.63 -33.70
C GLN A 286 -10.55 1.43 -33.03
N SER A 287 -10.48 1.56 -31.71
CA SER A 287 -11.40 2.40 -30.95
C SER A 287 -11.20 3.88 -31.32
N ALA A 288 -12.29 4.62 -31.56
CA ALA A 288 -12.25 6.08 -31.69
C ALA A 288 -12.19 6.78 -30.31
N ARG A 289 -11.42 6.17 -29.39
CA ARG A 289 -10.95 6.72 -28.10
C ARG A 289 -9.55 6.13 -27.83
N PRO A 290 -8.63 6.87 -27.18
CA PRO A 290 -7.25 6.42 -26.99
C PRO A 290 -7.11 5.09 -26.26
N SER A 291 -6.14 4.29 -26.68
CA SER A 291 -5.83 2.97 -26.08
C SER A 291 -5.02 3.04 -24.78
N ARG A 292 -4.74 4.24 -24.27
CA ARG A 292 -4.08 4.51 -23.00
C ARG A 292 -5.05 5.22 -22.07
N ALA A 293 -4.80 5.11 -20.76
CA ALA A 293 -5.41 5.98 -19.77
C ALA A 293 -5.29 7.47 -20.15
N GLY A 294 -6.36 8.22 -19.90
CA GLY A 294 -6.37 9.68 -19.89
C GLY A 294 -6.73 10.17 -18.50
N GLU A 295 -7.03 11.47 -18.38
CA GLU A 295 -7.72 12.01 -17.21
C GLU A 295 -9.23 12.10 -17.47
N GLY A 296 -10.04 12.03 -16.42
CA GLY A 296 -11.49 12.09 -16.51
C GLY A 296 -12.10 12.76 -15.29
N VAL A 297 -12.98 13.74 -15.53
CA VAL A 297 -13.76 14.42 -14.50
C VAL A 297 -15.25 14.07 -14.61
N LEU A 298 -15.94 13.98 -13.47
CA LEU A 298 -17.40 13.92 -13.38
C LEU A 298 -17.89 15.17 -12.66
N TYR A 299 -18.82 15.90 -13.26
CA TYR A 299 -19.47 17.06 -12.66
C TYR A 299 -20.96 16.85 -12.42
N ARG A 300 -21.45 17.44 -11.33
CA ARG A 300 -22.87 17.69 -11.04
C ARG A 300 -23.19 19.15 -11.37
N PHE A 301 -24.35 19.38 -11.99
CA PHE A 301 -24.91 20.72 -12.19
C PHE A 301 -26.32 20.76 -11.61
N GLN A 302 -26.52 21.59 -10.59
CA GLN A 302 -27.81 21.76 -9.90
C GLN A 302 -28.02 23.23 -9.56
N ASN A 303 -29.22 23.76 -9.80
CA ASN A 303 -29.58 25.16 -9.52
C ASN A 303 -28.63 26.23 -10.12
N GLY A 304 -27.93 25.90 -11.22
CA GLY A 304 -26.94 26.78 -11.86
C GLY A 304 -25.53 26.73 -11.26
N VAL A 305 -25.31 25.95 -10.21
CA VAL A 305 -23.97 25.67 -9.65
C VAL A 305 -23.36 24.49 -10.40
N ALA A 306 -22.09 24.60 -10.76
CA ALA A 306 -21.25 23.51 -11.26
C ALA A 306 -20.38 22.98 -10.12
N GLU A 307 -20.31 21.67 -9.96
CA GLU A 307 -19.62 21.00 -8.86
C GLU A 307 -18.83 19.81 -9.38
N LEU A 308 -17.50 19.83 -9.17
CA LEU A 308 -16.60 18.73 -9.48
C LEU A 308 -16.82 17.60 -8.45
N MET A 309 -17.21 16.42 -8.90
CA MET A 309 -17.59 15.28 -8.04
C MET A 309 -16.59 14.11 -8.11
N ILE A 310 -15.83 13.98 -9.20
CA ILE A 310 -14.69 13.04 -9.35
C ILE A 310 -13.62 13.74 -10.18
N ASP A 311 -12.35 13.67 -9.78
CA ASP A 311 -11.19 14.06 -10.60
C ASP A 311 -10.17 12.91 -10.70
N SER A 312 -10.27 12.11 -11.76
CA SER A 312 -9.40 10.96 -11.99
C SER A 312 -8.19 11.33 -12.85
N LYS A 313 -7.01 11.36 -12.22
CA LYS A 313 -5.71 11.48 -12.90
C LYS A 313 -5.16 10.15 -13.44
N LYS A 314 -6.01 9.11 -13.53
CA LYS A 314 -5.61 7.74 -13.87
C LYS A 314 -6.48 7.05 -14.92
N THR A 315 -7.68 7.55 -15.21
CA THR A 315 -8.54 6.98 -16.24
C THR A 315 -9.51 8.01 -16.79
N HIS A 316 -9.93 7.83 -18.05
CA HIS A 316 -10.92 8.67 -18.71
C HIS A 316 -12.30 7.97 -18.70
N PHE A 317 -13.38 8.73 -18.75
CA PHE A 317 -14.75 8.20 -18.73
C PHE A 317 -15.31 8.00 -20.14
N THR A 318 -15.88 6.82 -20.39
CA THR A 318 -16.41 6.38 -21.69
C THR A 318 -17.93 6.31 -21.76
N SER A 319 -18.60 6.18 -20.61
CA SER A 319 -20.06 6.14 -20.52
C SER A 319 -20.55 6.72 -19.20
N LEU A 320 -21.77 7.26 -19.19
CA LEU A 320 -22.42 7.83 -18.01
C LEU A 320 -23.90 7.43 -18.02
N ALA A 321 -24.40 6.92 -16.89
CA ALA A 321 -25.81 6.62 -16.69
C ALA A 321 -26.25 6.95 -15.26
N LEU A 322 -27.56 7.05 -15.03
CA LEU A 322 -28.14 7.23 -13.70
C LEU A 322 -28.96 6.00 -13.27
N SER A 323 -29.09 5.76 -11.96
CA SER A 323 -30.19 4.93 -11.44
C SER A 323 -31.54 5.66 -11.56
N ASP A 324 -32.63 4.93 -11.30
CA ASP A 324 -33.96 5.53 -11.15
C ASP A 324 -34.03 6.61 -10.06
N ASP A 325 -33.13 6.57 -9.07
CA ASP A 325 -33.00 7.53 -7.97
C ASP A 325 -32.05 8.70 -8.29
N GLY A 326 -31.45 8.75 -9.49
CA GLY A 326 -30.57 9.82 -9.93
C GLY A 326 -29.10 9.71 -9.51
N VAL A 327 -28.66 8.57 -8.96
CA VAL A 327 -27.26 8.31 -8.58
C VAL A 327 -26.42 8.09 -9.86
N PRO A 328 -25.23 8.72 -9.99
CA PRO A 328 -24.40 8.60 -11.19
C PRO A 328 -23.57 7.31 -11.23
N TYR A 329 -23.38 6.78 -12.43
CA TYR A 329 -22.49 5.65 -12.71
C TYR A 329 -21.67 5.96 -13.96
N ALA A 330 -20.36 6.14 -13.79
CA ALA A 330 -19.43 6.50 -14.84
C ALA A 330 -18.53 5.30 -15.18
N GLY A 331 -18.60 4.85 -16.44
CA GLY A 331 -17.78 3.77 -16.98
C GLY A 331 -16.43 4.28 -17.47
N THR A 332 -15.36 3.51 -17.23
CA THR A 332 -13.97 3.93 -17.52
C THR A 332 -13.42 3.30 -18.81
N GLY A 333 -12.47 3.99 -19.45
CA GLY A 333 -11.93 3.66 -20.77
C GLY A 333 -10.65 2.82 -20.82
N ALA A 334 -10.05 2.51 -19.67
CA ALA A 334 -8.73 1.84 -19.61
C ALA A 334 -8.60 0.71 -18.58
N GLU A 335 -9.57 0.52 -17.68
CA GLU A 335 -9.46 -0.40 -16.55
C GLU A 335 -10.74 -1.23 -16.30
N GLY A 336 -11.72 -1.25 -17.21
CA GLY A 336 -12.97 -2.01 -17.03
C GLY A 336 -13.87 -1.56 -15.87
N ARG A 337 -13.52 -0.48 -15.16
CA ARG A 337 -14.21 -0.04 -13.93
C ARG A 337 -15.50 0.74 -14.19
N VAL A 338 -16.43 0.63 -13.24
CA VAL A 338 -17.54 1.58 -13.05
C VAL A 338 -17.37 2.30 -11.71
N MET A 339 -17.35 3.63 -11.76
CA MET A 339 -17.27 4.51 -10.60
C MET A 339 -18.65 5.12 -10.28
N THR A 340 -18.90 5.40 -9.01
CA THR A 340 -20.05 6.16 -8.52
C THR A 340 -19.62 7.10 -7.40
N VAL A 341 -20.42 8.13 -7.13
CA VAL A 341 -20.16 9.15 -6.09
C VAL A 341 -21.48 9.65 -5.52
N ASN A 342 -21.48 9.97 -4.22
CA ASN A 342 -22.64 10.52 -3.52
C ASN A 342 -22.50 12.05 -3.29
N ALA A 343 -23.49 12.66 -2.61
CA ALA A 343 -23.46 14.08 -2.29
C ALA A 343 -22.36 14.51 -1.29
N ASP A 344 -21.73 13.57 -0.58
CA ASP A 344 -20.61 13.81 0.34
C ASP A 344 -19.24 13.72 -0.37
N HIS A 345 -19.20 13.60 -1.70
CA HIS A 345 -17.97 13.35 -2.49
C HIS A 345 -17.29 12.01 -2.12
N LEU A 346 -18.08 11.02 -1.67
CA LEU A 346 -17.60 9.66 -1.39
C LEU A 346 -17.52 8.84 -2.68
N GLU A 347 -16.36 8.85 -3.32
CA GLU A 347 -16.07 8.04 -4.51
C GLU A 347 -16.00 6.54 -4.20
N ARG A 348 -16.51 5.71 -5.12
CA ARG A 348 -16.45 4.24 -5.07
C ARG A 348 -16.29 3.62 -6.47
N VAL A 349 -15.30 2.75 -6.64
CA VAL A 349 -15.27 1.75 -7.73
C VAL A 349 -16.19 0.60 -7.33
N ILE A 350 -17.33 0.43 -8.00
CA ILE A 350 -18.35 -0.59 -7.61
C ILE A 350 -18.34 -1.85 -8.49
N VAL A 351 -17.62 -1.77 -9.61
CA VAL A 351 -17.37 -2.86 -10.56
C VAL A 351 -15.94 -2.69 -11.06
N ASP A 352 -15.21 -3.80 -11.08
CA ASP A 352 -13.89 -3.97 -11.66
C ASP A 352 -13.94 -5.31 -12.42
N VAL A 353 -13.58 -5.33 -13.70
CA VAL A 353 -13.76 -6.49 -14.60
C VAL A 353 -12.67 -6.58 -15.67
N GLU A 354 -12.51 -7.77 -16.23
CA GLU A 354 -11.44 -8.14 -17.17
C GLU A 354 -11.51 -7.44 -18.55
N GLU A 355 -12.64 -6.82 -18.91
CA GLU A 355 -12.79 -6.11 -20.19
C GLU A 355 -12.15 -4.72 -20.13
N ARG A 356 -11.41 -4.31 -21.17
CA ARG A 356 -10.59 -3.09 -21.15
C ARG A 356 -11.34 -1.82 -20.77
N GLN A 357 -12.60 -1.69 -21.22
CA GLN A 357 -13.39 -0.48 -21.04
C GLN A 357 -14.89 -0.77 -20.88
N ILE A 358 -15.60 0.13 -20.20
CA ILE A 358 -17.07 0.10 -20.09
C ILE A 358 -17.68 1.04 -21.12
N SER A 359 -18.13 0.45 -22.24
CA SER A 359 -18.71 1.16 -23.38
C SER A 359 -20.12 1.69 -23.12
N SER A 360 -20.92 0.99 -22.31
CA SER A 360 -22.31 1.37 -22.03
C SER A 360 -22.79 0.85 -20.68
N ILE A 361 -23.69 1.60 -20.04
CA ILE A 361 -24.27 1.31 -18.71
C ILE A 361 -25.78 1.55 -18.77
N VAL A 362 -26.56 0.64 -18.18
CA VAL A 362 -28.01 0.73 -18.02
C VAL A 362 -28.33 0.47 -16.54
N MET A 363 -28.65 1.51 -15.78
CA MET A 363 -28.92 1.43 -14.33
C MET A 363 -30.36 1.73 -13.91
N HIS A 364 -31.25 2.01 -14.88
CA HIS A 364 -32.68 2.20 -14.67
C HIS A 364 -33.48 0.92 -14.95
N GLY A 365 -34.67 0.79 -14.35
CA GLY A 365 -35.60 -0.30 -14.60
C GLY A 365 -35.25 -1.63 -13.92
N LYS A 366 -36.05 -2.67 -14.23
CA LYS A 366 -35.98 -3.99 -13.58
C LYS A 366 -34.78 -4.84 -13.99
N LYS A 367 -34.22 -4.58 -15.17
CA LYS A 367 -33.05 -5.26 -15.73
C LYS A 367 -31.99 -4.19 -15.96
N ARG A 368 -30.79 -4.41 -15.42
CA ARG A 368 -29.67 -3.47 -15.43
C ARG A 368 -28.46 -4.16 -16.04
N TYR A 369 -27.67 -3.42 -16.81
CA TYR A 369 -26.58 -3.98 -17.62
C TYR A 369 -25.34 -3.09 -17.59
N ILE A 370 -24.19 -3.74 -17.68
CA ILE A 370 -22.90 -3.14 -18.02
C ILE A 370 -22.40 -3.82 -19.28
N VAL A 371 -21.88 -3.04 -20.24
CA VAL A 371 -21.33 -3.55 -21.50
C VAL A 371 -19.84 -3.26 -21.56
N GLY A 372 -19.04 -4.29 -21.28
CA GLY A 372 -17.60 -4.28 -21.51
C GLY A 372 -17.29 -4.34 -23.00
N SER A 373 -16.14 -3.78 -23.39
CA SER A 373 -15.60 -3.80 -24.75
C SER A 373 -14.11 -4.12 -24.75
N ASP A 374 -13.63 -4.72 -25.84
CA ASP A 374 -12.30 -5.29 -26.00
C ASP A 374 -11.95 -6.33 -24.92
N PRO A 375 -12.63 -7.50 -24.89
CA PRO A 375 -13.67 -7.98 -25.81
C PRO A 375 -15.09 -7.52 -25.41
N VAL A 376 -16.09 -7.71 -26.30
CA VAL A 376 -17.49 -7.40 -25.97
C VAL A 376 -18.08 -8.42 -25.00
N VAL A 377 -18.51 -7.95 -23.82
CA VAL A 377 -19.17 -8.78 -22.82
C VAL A 377 -20.35 -8.02 -22.21
N VAL A 378 -21.55 -8.60 -22.31
CA VAL A 378 -22.76 -8.08 -21.68
C VAL A 378 -22.91 -8.70 -20.29
N ARG A 379 -22.94 -7.85 -19.26
CA ARG A 379 -23.02 -8.23 -17.85
C ARG A 379 -24.35 -7.76 -17.27
N GLU A 380 -25.30 -8.68 -17.11
CA GLU A 380 -26.54 -8.40 -16.39
C GLU A 380 -26.25 -8.26 -14.90
N ILE A 381 -26.62 -7.13 -14.29
CA ILE A 381 -26.47 -6.91 -12.85
C ILE A 381 -27.61 -7.62 -12.13
N THR A 382 -27.29 -8.77 -11.54
CA THR A 382 -28.22 -9.65 -10.82
C THR A 382 -28.41 -9.22 -9.36
N GLY A 383 -27.49 -8.47 -8.78
CA GLY A 383 -27.58 -8.02 -7.39
C GLY A 383 -26.47 -7.06 -6.95
N GLU A 384 -26.31 -6.97 -5.64
CA GLU A 384 -25.25 -6.25 -4.93
C GLU A 384 -24.95 -7.04 -3.65
N GLY A 385 -23.68 -7.29 -3.35
CA GLY A 385 -23.30 -8.16 -2.24
C GLY A 385 -23.61 -9.64 -2.50
N GLY A 386 -23.31 -10.48 -1.50
CA GLY A 386 -23.62 -11.91 -1.49
C GLY A 386 -22.45 -12.77 -1.01
N LYS A 387 -22.53 -14.08 -1.29
CA LYS A 387 -21.44 -15.02 -0.95
C LYS A 387 -20.15 -14.73 -1.72
N ASP A 388 -20.31 -14.16 -2.91
CA ASP A 388 -19.28 -13.90 -3.90
C ASP A 388 -18.77 -12.45 -3.85
N SER A 389 -19.28 -11.63 -2.91
CA SER A 389 -18.67 -10.37 -2.49
C SER A 389 -17.71 -10.65 -1.34
N VAL A 390 -16.43 -10.81 -1.68
CA VAL A 390 -15.37 -11.30 -0.81
C VAL A 390 -14.20 -10.31 -0.79
N TRP A 391 -13.85 -9.85 0.41
CA TRP A 391 -12.59 -9.18 0.70
C TRP A 391 -11.63 -10.18 1.33
N THR A 392 -10.38 -10.25 0.88
CA THR A 392 -9.33 -11.05 1.54
C THR A 392 -8.09 -10.19 1.77
N SER A 393 -7.57 -10.15 2.99
CA SER A 393 -6.39 -9.37 3.36
C SER A 393 -5.12 -9.82 2.62
N LYS A 394 -4.13 -8.92 2.55
CA LYS A 394 -2.71 -9.30 2.41
C LYS A 394 -2.36 -10.39 3.44
N VAL A 395 -1.32 -11.17 3.16
CA VAL A 395 -0.73 -12.06 4.17
C VAL A 395 -0.13 -11.21 5.29
N LEU A 396 -0.54 -11.52 6.52
CA LEU A 396 -0.08 -10.90 7.75
C LEU A 396 1.05 -11.77 8.32
N ASP A 397 2.20 -11.18 8.63
CA ASP A 397 3.38 -11.90 9.15
C ASP A 397 3.64 -11.52 10.61
N ALA A 398 3.57 -12.49 11.53
CA ALA A 398 3.89 -12.29 12.94
C ALA A 398 5.40 -12.29 13.22
N GLY A 399 6.25 -12.55 12.22
CA GLY A 399 7.70 -12.68 12.31
C GLY A 399 8.16 -14.04 12.88
N LEU A 400 7.47 -14.52 13.91
CA LEU A 400 7.65 -15.83 14.54
C LEU A 400 6.32 -16.61 14.56
N PRO A 401 6.34 -17.94 14.84
CA PRO A 401 5.13 -18.70 15.10
C PRO A 401 4.28 -18.05 16.19
N ALA A 402 2.99 -17.85 15.93
CA ALA A 402 2.09 -17.11 16.79
C ALA A 402 0.74 -17.81 17.00
N ASP A 403 0.19 -17.65 18.19
CA ASP A 403 -1.18 -18.00 18.55
C ASP A 403 -2.10 -16.79 18.34
N PHE A 404 -3.19 -17.01 17.60
CA PHE A 404 -4.08 -15.92 17.18
C PHE A 404 -5.23 -15.72 18.17
N GLY A 405 -5.45 -14.46 18.53
CA GLY A 405 -6.39 -14.00 19.55
C GLY A 405 -7.73 -13.57 18.96
N GLN A 406 -8.27 -12.46 19.46
CA GLN A 406 -9.52 -11.89 18.99
C GLN A 406 -9.33 -11.15 17.65
N LEU A 407 -10.25 -11.39 16.71
CA LEU A 407 -10.49 -10.55 15.55
C LEU A 407 -11.60 -9.56 15.89
N SER A 408 -11.45 -8.30 15.48
CA SER A 408 -12.45 -7.25 15.63
C SER A 408 -12.47 -6.33 14.41
N TRP A 409 -13.59 -5.66 14.19
CA TRP A 409 -13.83 -4.73 13.10
C TRP A 409 -14.92 -3.74 13.50
N ARG A 410 -15.02 -2.61 12.80
CA ARG A 410 -16.19 -1.71 12.85
C ARG A 410 -17.10 -1.98 11.65
N SER A 411 -18.40 -1.76 11.83
CA SER A 411 -19.43 -1.94 10.80
C SER A 411 -20.39 -0.76 10.87
N ASP A 412 -20.48 0.03 9.80
CA ASP A 412 -21.42 1.15 9.63
C ASP A 412 -22.68 0.74 8.85
N GLY A 413 -22.60 -0.33 8.05
CA GLY A 413 -23.71 -0.85 7.26
C GLY A 413 -24.73 -1.65 8.09
N THR A 414 -25.97 -1.71 7.59
CA THR A 414 -27.08 -2.49 8.19
C THR A 414 -27.09 -3.95 7.75
N GLY A 415 -26.43 -4.27 6.63
CA GLY A 415 -26.25 -5.61 6.12
C GLY A 415 -25.22 -6.42 6.93
N LYS A 416 -25.32 -7.74 6.84
CA LYS A 416 -24.43 -8.67 7.53
C LYS A 416 -23.04 -8.74 6.88
N VAL A 417 -21.99 -8.70 7.71
CA VAL A 417 -20.63 -9.11 7.34
C VAL A 417 -20.27 -10.42 8.05
N GLU A 418 -19.58 -11.33 7.37
CA GLU A 418 -19.07 -12.59 7.92
C GLU A 418 -17.55 -12.67 7.78
N PHE A 419 -16.83 -12.77 8.89
CA PHE A 419 -15.36 -12.83 8.91
C PHE A 419 -14.83 -14.25 9.15
N GLU A 420 -13.80 -14.65 8.40
CA GLU A 420 -13.11 -15.94 8.49
C GLU A 420 -11.59 -15.71 8.52
N THR A 421 -10.81 -16.57 9.20
CA THR A 421 -9.34 -16.48 9.19
C THR A 421 -8.68 -17.82 8.86
N ARG A 422 -7.48 -17.78 8.29
CA ARG A 422 -6.60 -18.95 8.13
C ARG A 422 -5.16 -18.61 8.47
N THR A 423 -4.37 -19.63 8.80
CA THR A 423 -2.98 -19.48 9.23
C THR A 423 -2.05 -20.48 8.54
N GLY A 424 -0.76 -20.17 8.49
CA GLY A 424 0.25 -21.02 7.84
C GLY A 424 1.68 -20.66 8.26
N ASN A 425 2.65 -21.37 7.69
CA ASN A 425 4.09 -21.18 8.00
C ASN A 425 4.94 -20.84 6.78
N THR A 426 4.32 -20.66 5.61
CA THR A 426 4.89 -20.16 4.36
C THR A 426 4.31 -18.79 4.03
N GLN A 427 5.10 -17.91 3.42
CA GLN A 427 4.70 -16.52 3.14
C GLN A 427 3.61 -16.42 2.07
N GLU A 428 3.63 -17.30 1.08
CA GLU A 428 2.57 -17.44 0.07
C GLU A 428 1.58 -18.55 0.50
N PRO A 429 0.25 -18.35 0.38
CA PRO A 429 -0.72 -19.34 0.83
C PRO A 429 -0.75 -20.60 -0.05
N ASP A 430 -0.29 -21.73 0.49
CA ASP A 430 -0.21 -23.03 -0.18
C ASP A 430 -1.14 -24.10 0.45
N ALA A 431 -0.97 -25.36 0.05
CA ALA A 431 -1.77 -26.49 0.53
C ALA A 431 -1.49 -26.96 1.98
N THR A 432 -0.47 -26.38 2.65
CA THR A 432 -0.13 -26.65 4.06
C THR A 432 -0.80 -25.67 5.03
N TRP A 433 -1.34 -24.56 4.52
CA TRP A 433 -2.13 -23.61 5.31
C TRP A 433 -3.42 -24.23 5.85
N SER A 434 -3.91 -23.69 6.96
CA SER A 434 -5.17 -24.13 7.54
C SER A 434 -6.35 -23.91 6.58
N ALA A 435 -7.38 -24.73 6.74
CA ALA A 435 -8.71 -24.36 6.27
C ALA A 435 -9.13 -23.01 6.90
N TRP A 436 -10.04 -22.31 6.23
CA TRP A 436 -10.68 -21.12 6.77
C TRP A 436 -11.49 -21.47 8.03
N SER A 437 -11.45 -20.58 9.03
CA SER A 437 -12.16 -20.74 10.29
C SER A 437 -13.67 -20.81 10.09
N LYS A 438 -14.40 -21.15 11.16
CA LYS A 438 -15.83 -20.85 11.22
C LYS A 438 -16.03 -19.33 11.08
N ALA A 439 -17.04 -18.94 10.30
CA ALA A 439 -17.43 -17.55 10.13
C ALA A 439 -17.88 -16.91 11.45
N LEU A 440 -17.30 -15.75 11.76
CA LEU A 440 -17.67 -14.84 12.83
C LEU A 440 -18.64 -13.79 12.30
N THR A 441 -19.70 -13.50 13.05
CA THR A 441 -20.70 -12.47 12.71
C THR A 441 -20.67 -11.26 13.66
N ALA A 442 -19.73 -11.28 14.61
CA ALA A 442 -19.39 -10.23 15.56
C ALA A 442 -17.93 -10.47 16.02
N PRO A 443 -17.22 -9.44 16.52
CA PRO A 443 -15.85 -9.59 17.03
C PRO A 443 -15.68 -10.75 18.03
N GLY A 444 -14.61 -11.54 17.87
CA GLY A 444 -14.37 -12.75 18.66
C GLY A 444 -13.11 -13.51 18.23
N LYS A 445 -12.76 -14.59 18.94
CA LYS A 445 -11.63 -15.46 18.57
C LYS A 445 -12.06 -16.45 17.48
N PRO A 446 -11.44 -16.47 16.29
CA PRO A 446 -11.88 -17.29 15.16
C PRO A 446 -11.49 -18.78 15.28
N GLY A 447 -10.46 -19.10 16.07
CA GLY A 447 -10.02 -20.47 16.31
C GLY A 447 -9.12 -21.09 15.23
N SER A 448 -8.47 -20.27 14.39
CA SER A 448 -7.36 -20.75 13.54
C SER A 448 -6.21 -21.30 14.40
N PRO A 449 -5.47 -22.32 13.92
CA PRO A 449 -4.33 -22.90 14.65
C PRO A 449 -3.12 -21.96 14.66
N LYS A 450 -2.14 -22.28 15.52
CA LYS A 450 -0.84 -21.60 15.61
C LYS A 450 -0.10 -21.62 14.25
N GLY A 451 0.53 -20.51 13.89
CA GLY A 451 1.35 -20.35 12.69
C GLY A 451 2.04 -19.00 12.64
N ARG A 452 3.04 -18.82 11.77
CA ARG A 452 3.71 -17.51 11.61
C ARG A 452 2.87 -16.52 10.80
N TYR A 453 2.17 -17.00 9.78
CA TYR A 453 1.43 -16.17 8.83
C TYR A 453 -0.08 -16.34 9.02
N ALA A 454 -0.84 -15.28 8.73
CA ALA A 454 -2.30 -15.30 8.73
C ALA A 454 -2.92 -14.57 7.53
N GLN A 455 -4.17 -14.87 7.24
CA GLN A 455 -5.05 -14.04 6.42
C GLN A 455 -6.43 -13.92 7.06
N VAL A 456 -7.05 -12.77 6.82
CA VAL A 456 -8.44 -12.48 7.17
C VAL A 456 -9.26 -12.40 5.88
N ARG A 457 -10.47 -12.96 5.88
CA ARG A 457 -11.46 -12.85 4.82
C ARG A 457 -12.75 -12.30 5.39
N ALA A 458 -13.44 -11.45 4.63
CA ALA A 458 -14.78 -10.99 4.93
C ALA A 458 -15.71 -11.28 3.74
N ARG A 459 -16.96 -11.67 4.02
CA ARG A 459 -18.04 -11.78 3.04
C ARG A 459 -19.12 -10.75 3.35
N LEU A 460 -19.55 -10.02 2.33
CA LEU A 460 -20.39 -8.83 2.48
C LEU A 460 -21.78 -9.06 1.88
N ALA A 461 -22.82 -9.04 2.71
CA ALA A 461 -24.20 -8.96 2.22
C ALA A 461 -24.48 -7.57 1.59
N LYS A 462 -25.60 -7.44 0.87
CA LYS A 462 -26.12 -6.13 0.47
C LYS A 462 -26.28 -5.22 1.69
N ASP A 463 -26.05 -3.92 1.51
CA ASP A 463 -26.19 -2.87 2.53
C ASP A 463 -25.25 -3.03 3.74
N SER A 464 -24.26 -3.92 3.66
CA SER A 464 -23.19 -4.09 4.65
C SER A 464 -21.97 -3.23 4.33
N SER A 465 -21.14 -2.95 5.33
CA SER A 465 -19.85 -2.30 5.14
C SER A 465 -19.02 -2.35 6.42
N PHE A 466 -17.69 -2.33 6.31
CA PHE A 466 -16.77 -2.41 7.46
C PHE A 466 -15.47 -1.64 7.27
N GLY A 467 -14.79 -1.37 8.39
CA GLY A 467 -13.43 -0.82 8.45
C GLY A 467 -12.75 -1.13 9.79
N GLU A 468 -11.53 -0.62 10.01
CA GLU A 468 -10.72 -0.83 11.23
C GLU A 468 -10.65 -2.31 11.68
N VAL A 469 -10.14 -3.19 10.81
CA VAL A 469 -10.00 -4.62 11.14
C VAL A 469 -8.74 -4.82 11.98
N ARG A 470 -8.91 -5.22 13.25
CA ARG A 470 -7.81 -5.53 14.17
C ARG A 470 -7.77 -7.01 14.51
N PHE A 471 -6.62 -7.64 14.30
CA PHE A 471 -6.40 -9.05 14.65
C PHE A 471 -5.25 -9.17 15.66
N HIS A 472 -5.58 -9.56 16.89
CA HIS A 472 -4.60 -9.73 17.95
C HIS A 472 -3.87 -11.08 17.83
N PHE A 473 -2.58 -11.11 18.16
CA PHE A 473 -1.75 -12.32 18.12
C PHE A 473 -0.68 -12.31 19.22
N LEU A 474 -0.09 -13.48 19.45
CA LEU A 474 0.92 -13.72 20.47
C LEU A 474 2.02 -14.62 19.93
N THR A 475 3.26 -14.13 19.84
CA THR A 475 4.43 -14.93 19.46
C THR A 475 4.91 -15.79 20.62
N ASP A 476 5.62 -16.89 20.32
CA ASP A 476 6.44 -17.56 21.33
C ASP A 476 7.56 -16.61 21.83
N ASN A 477 7.85 -16.63 23.13
CA ASN A 477 9.01 -15.92 23.70
C ASN A 477 10.30 -16.64 23.24
N VAL A 478 11.22 -15.89 22.66
CA VAL A 478 12.52 -16.39 22.22
C VAL A 478 13.62 -15.61 22.92
N ARG A 479 14.27 -16.27 23.89
CA ARG A 479 15.28 -15.65 24.77
C ARG A 479 16.24 -14.73 24.00
N ALA A 480 16.38 -13.50 24.50
CA ALA A 480 17.43 -12.61 24.04
C ALA A 480 18.82 -13.19 24.39
N VAL A 481 19.77 -13.10 23.47
CA VAL A 481 21.14 -13.61 23.65
C VAL A 481 22.13 -12.47 23.45
N VAL A 482 22.82 -12.08 24.53
CA VAL A 482 23.96 -11.16 24.44
C VAL A 482 25.09 -11.88 23.70
N THR A 483 25.45 -11.41 22.51
CA THR A 483 26.41 -12.07 21.61
C THR A 483 27.83 -11.53 21.75
N THR A 484 27.96 -10.23 22.07
CA THR A 484 29.25 -9.58 22.34
C THR A 484 29.13 -8.64 23.52
N VAL A 485 30.18 -8.53 24.34
CA VAL A 485 30.38 -7.43 25.30
C VAL A 485 31.79 -6.88 25.08
N SER A 486 31.87 -5.61 24.71
CA SER A 486 33.10 -4.90 24.37
C SER A 486 33.26 -3.66 25.24
N ALA A 487 34.52 -3.31 25.51
CA ALA A 487 34.90 -2.06 26.15
C ALA A 487 35.88 -1.33 25.23
N GLU A 488 35.55 -0.09 24.87
CA GLU A 488 36.38 0.80 24.07
C GLU A 488 37.05 1.84 24.98
N GLY A 489 37.93 1.35 25.86
CA GLY A 489 38.96 2.18 26.48
C GLY A 489 40.02 2.53 25.43
N ARG A 490 40.52 3.78 25.39
CA ARG A 490 41.45 4.23 24.32
C ARG A 490 42.77 3.46 24.30
N ALA A 491 43.17 2.85 25.41
CA ALA A 491 44.32 1.95 25.51
C ALA A 491 44.10 0.58 24.85
N GLN A 492 42.86 0.14 24.67
CA GLN A 492 42.54 -1.25 24.33
C GLN A 492 41.90 -1.36 22.95
N ARG A 493 42.55 -2.13 22.07
CA ARG A 493 41.95 -2.54 20.79
C ARG A 493 40.94 -3.64 21.06
N SER A 494 39.74 -3.49 20.52
CA SER A 494 38.67 -4.50 20.60
C SER A 494 39.12 -5.83 19.96
N GLY A 495 38.47 -6.94 20.34
CA GLY A 495 38.92 -8.32 20.07
C GLY A 495 39.01 -8.78 18.60
N LYS A 496 38.94 -7.87 17.62
CA LYS A 496 39.25 -8.13 16.22
C LYS A 496 40.75 -7.88 15.99
N LEU A 497 41.49 -8.89 15.54
CA LEU A 497 42.84 -8.67 15.02
C LEU A 497 42.77 -7.71 13.83
N THR A 498 43.20 -6.46 14.04
CA THR A 498 43.39 -5.49 12.96
C THR A 498 44.63 -5.89 12.15
N THR A 499 44.46 -6.75 11.15
CA THR A 499 45.53 -7.19 10.25
C THR A 499 45.97 -6.05 9.32
N GLY A 500 46.82 -5.17 9.84
CA GLY A 500 47.38 -4.04 9.12
C GLY A 500 48.39 -3.25 9.96
N LEU A 501 49.38 -2.64 9.30
CA LEU A 501 50.28 -1.68 9.92
C LEU A 501 49.49 -0.40 10.25
N VAL A 502 49.37 -0.08 11.53
CA VAL A 502 48.80 1.19 11.99
C VAL A 502 49.79 2.30 11.68
N GLN A 503 49.31 3.45 11.18
CA GLN A 503 50.14 4.59 10.83
C GLN A 503 50.89 5.13 12.07
N SER A 504 52.23 5.08 12.03
CA SER A 504 53.08 5.66 13.07
C SER A 504 52.99 7.19 13.11
N GLY A 505 53.23 7.79 14.27
CA GLY A 505 53.28 9.25 14.47
C GLY A 505 51.93 9.95 14.70
N GLY A 506 50.81 9.22 14.75
CA GLY A 506 49.48 9.76 15.06
C GLY A 506 49.42 10.55 16.38
N LYS A 507 48.40 11.41 16.52
CA LYS A 507 48.20 12.22 17.76
C LYS A 507 48.01 11.30 18.97
N ALA A 508 48.56 11.70 20.12
CA ALA A 508 48.37 11.00 21.37
C ALA A 508 46.87 10.86 21.71
N PRO A 509 46.45 9.77 22.39
CA PRO A 509 45.10 9.68 22.93
C PRO A 509 44.83 10.84 23.91
N LYS A 510 43.58 11.30 23.95
CA LYS A 510 43.13 12.19 25.04
C LYS A 510 42.78 11.35 26.27
N PRO A 511 42.99 11.83 27.50
CA PRO A 511 42.55 11.13 28.70
C PRO A 511 41.01 11.00 28.74
N SER A 512 40.53 10.04 29.52
CA SER A 512 39.10 9.82 29.78
C SER A 512 38.92 8.97 31.03
N SER A 513 38.32 9.52 32.09
CA SER A 513 37.91 8.73 33.26
C SER A 513 36.57 8.02 33.08
N SER A 514 36.17 7.79 31.82
CA SER A 514 35.03 6.98 31.41
C SER A 514 35.44 6.01 30.31
N VAL A 515 34.98 4.76 30.44
CA VAL A 515 35.17 3.67 29.47
C VAL A 515 33.85 3.41 28.76
N SER A 516 33.84 3.49 27.43
CA SER A 516 32.61 3.24 26.66
C SER A 516 32.39 1.74 26.50
N LEU A 517 31.35 1.21 27.13
CA LEU A 517 30.91 -0.18 27.05
C LEU A 517 29.85 -0.33 25.96
N LYS A 518 29.92 -1.38 25.16
CA LYS A 518 28.95 -1.69 24.09
C LYS A 518 28.73 -3.19 23.98
N TRP A 519 27.48 -3.60 23.79
CA TRP A 519 27.10 -5.00 23.60
C TRP A 519 26.12 -5.18 22.45
N GLU A 520 26.23 -6.32 21.76
CA GLU A 520 25.26 -6.74 20.76
C GLU A 520 24.35 -7.81 21.37
N THR A 521 23.09 -7.87 20.92
CA THR A 521 22.10 -8.81 21.45
C THR A 521 21.18 -9.29 20.33
N GLU A 522 21.12 -10.60 20.14
CA GLU A 522 20.17 -11.25 19.25
C GLU A 522 18.81 -11.32 19.96
N ASN A 523 17.78 -10.70 19.37
CA ASN A 523 16.44 -10.53 19.95
C ASN A 523 15.38 -10.82 18.86
N PRO A 524 14.94 -12.09 18.69
CA PRO A 524 14.15 -12.50 17.52
C PRO A 524 12.69 -12.05 17.51
N ASP A 525 12.02 -12.02 18.67
CA ASP A 525 10.65 -11.47 18.81
C ASP A 525 10.65 -9.94 18.80
N LYS A 526 11.76 -9.32 19.25
CA LYS A 526 11.97 -7.87 19.39
C LYS A 526 11.25 -7.27 20.58
N ASP A 527 11.13 -8.03 21.67
CA ASP A 527 10.62 -7.52 22.94
C ASP A 527 11.57 -6.46 23.55
N GLU A 528 11.04 -5.56 24.39
CA GLU A 528 11.85 -4.51 25.03
C GLU A 528 12.69 -5.11 26.16
N LEU A 529 14.03 -5.01 26.02
CA LEU A 529 14.97 -5.62 26.95
C LEU A 529 15.46 -4.61 27.98
N ARG A 530 15.49 -5.02 29.25
CA ARG A 530 16.29 -4.36 30.29
C ARG A 530 17.68 -5.00 30.32
N TYR A 531 18.70 -4.17 30.43
CA TYR A 531 20.07 -4.60 30.68
C TYR A 531 20.49 -4.30 32.11
N ARG A 532 21.31 -5.18 32.69
CA ARG A 532 22.04 -4.95 33.94
C ARG A 532 23.53 -5.14 33.69
N VAL A 533 24.33 -4.21 34.20
CA VAL A 533 25.78 -4.19 33.99
C VAL A 533 26.49 -4.26 35.33
N TRP A 534 27.37 -5.25 35.49
CA TRP A 534 28.26 -5.39 36.64
C TRP A 534 29.73 -5.34 36.20
N TYR A 535 30.59 -4.97 37.15
CA TYR A 535 32.04 -5.03 37.01
C TYR A 535 32.69 -5.74 38.20
N ARG A 536 33.89 -6.28 37.99
CA ARG A 536 34.82 -6.74 39.04
C ARG A 536 36.25 -6.52 38.61
N GLN A 537 37.15 -6.24 39.55
CA GLN A 537 38.60 -6.24 39.29
C GLN A 537 39.08 -7.69 39.15
N GLU A 538 40.06 -7.96 38.29
CA GLU A 538 40.61 -9.30 38.11
C GLU A 538 41.24 -9.80 39.42
N GLY A 539 40.99 -11.07 39.76
CA GLY A 539 41.34 -11.64 41.08
C GLY A 539 40.30 -11.39 42.19
N GLN A 540 39.33 -10.48 42.01
CA GLN A 540 38.17 -10.38 42.91
C GLN A 540 37.06 -11.36 42.50
N THR A 541 36.34 -11.87 43.50
CA THR A 541 35.18 -12.78 43.32
C THR A 541 33.83 -12.07 43.41
N GLN A 542 33.78 -10.85 43.95
CA GLN A 542 32.55 -10.07 44.10
C GLN A 542 32.32 -9.15 42.91
N TRP A 543 31.11 -9.23 42.35
CA TRP A 543 30.60 -8.29 41.34
C TRP A 543 30.00 -7.04 42.01
N ARG A 544 30.12 -5.90 41.34
CA ARG A 544 29.54 -4.60 41.73
C ARG A 544 28.73 -4.03 40.57
N GLU A 545 27.65 -3.30 40.85
CA GLU A 545 26.79 -2.73 39.81
C GLU A 545 27.37 -1.44 39.22
N ALA A 546 27.35 -1.31 37.90
CA ALA A 546 27.73 -0.09 37.17
C ALA A 546 26.54 0.88 36.99
N LEU A 547 25.32 0.37 37.10
CA LEU A 547 24.05 1.11 37.07
C LEU A 547 23.47 1.15 38.49
N LYS A 548 22.47 2.00 38.77
CA LYS A 548 21.78 1.96 40.08
C LYS A 548 20.72 0.85 40.07
N PRO A 549 20.41 0.20 41.20
CA PRO A 549 19.38 -0.85 41.28
C PRO A 549 18.00 -0.44 40.73
N THR A 550 17.68 0.85 40.83
CA THR A 550 16.44 1.48 40.37
C THR A 550 16.37 1.74 38.86
N ASP A 551 17.50 1.68 38.14
CA ASP A 551 17.57 2.15 36.77
C ASP A 551 16.99 1.08 35.82
N ILE A 552 16.02 1.48 35.00
CA ILE A 552 15.52 0.68 33.86
C ILE A 552 16.34 1.10 32.65
N TYR A 553 17.32 0.26 32.28
CA TYR A 553 18.30 0.58 31.25
C TYR A 553 18.04 -0.26 30.00
N THR A 554 17.65 0.37 28.89
CA THR A 554 17.25 -0.32 27.65
C THR A 554 18.19 -0.06 26.46
N LYS A 555 19.26 0.73 26.68
CA LYS A 555 20.33 0.96 25.70
C LYS A 555 21.31 -0.20 25.65
N SER A 556 21.97 -0.37 24.51
CA SER A 556 23.03 -1.37 24.27
C SER A 556 24.46 -0.81 24.41
N ASP A 557 24.57 0.37 25.01
CA ASP A 557 25.80 1.14 25.24
C ASP A 557 25.77 1.76 26.65
N LEU A 558 26.92 1.91 27.30
CA LEU A 558 27.08 2.58 28.59
C LEU A 558 28.46 3.22 28.72
N ASP A 559 28.52 4.55 28.83
CA ASP A 559 29.73 5.24 29.28
C ASP A 559 29.90 5.05 30.80
N TRP A 560 30.86 4.21 31.18
CA TRP A 560 31.10 3.80 32.56
C TRP A 560 32.20 4.65 33.21
N ASP A 561 31.81 5.50 34.16
CA ASP A 561 32.71 6.33 34.97
C ASP A 561 33.60 5.44 35.88
N THR A 562 34.92 5.58 35.72
CA THR A 562 35.94 4.85 36.46
C THR A 562 36.69 5.70 37.47
N THR A 563 36.39 7.00 37.59
CA THR A 563 37.13 8.00 38.38
C THR A 563 37.30 7.62 39.85
N SER A 564 36.40 6.80 40.40
CA SER A 564 36.39 6.36 41.81
C SER A 564 36.89 4.93 42.04
N LEU A 565 37.40 4.26 41.00
CA LEU A 565 37.80 2.86 41.05
C LEU A 565 39.31 2.68 41.31
N PRO A 566 39.73 1.64 42.05
CA PRO A 566 41.11 1.18 42.05
C PRO A 566 41.53 0.79 40.63
N GLU A 567 42.76 1.11 40.23
CA GLU A 567 43.23 0.90 38.87
C GLU A 567 43.59 -0.57 38.57
N GLY A 568 43.85 -0.88 37.30
CA GLY A 568 44.24 -2.20 36.81
C GLY A 568 43.17 -2.86 35.94
N LEU A 569 43.19 -4.20 35.89
CA LEU A 569 42.34 -4.98 34.99
C LEU A 569 40.99 -5.35 35.62
N TYR A 570 39.93 -5.25 34.83
CA TYR A 570 38.54 -5.51 35.19
C TYR A 570 37.88 -6.49 34.22
N ARG A 571 36.75 -7.07 34.63
CA ARG A 571 35.78 -7.74 33.76
C ARG A 571 34.43 -7.07 33.91
N ILE A 572 33.71 -6.96 32.81
CA ILE A 572 32.33 -6.47 32.74
C ILE A 572 31.43 -7.68 32.48
N ARG A 573 30.23 -7.67 33.04
CA ARG A 573 29.18 -8.65 32.76
C ARG A 573 27.88 -7.92 32.44
N VAL A 574 27.27 -8.27 31.32
CA VAL A 574 25.96 -7.74 30.91
C VAL A 574 24.95 -8.87 30.97
N GLU A 575 23.87 -8.69 31.73
CA GLU A 575 22.65 -9.50 31.64
C GLU A 575 21.64 -8.73 30.79
N ALA A 576 21.08 -9.38 29.76
CA ALA A 576 19.86 -8.95 29.09
C ALA A 576 18.68 -9.77 29.63
N THR A 577 17.53 -9.12 29.81
CA THR A 577 16.29 -9.73 30.31
C THR A 577 15.07 -9.08 29.65
N ASP A 578 14.04 -9.88 29.37
CA ASP A 578 12.79 -9.48 28.70
C ASP A 578 11.68 -9.02 29.67
N GLU A 579 12.05 -8.77 30.94
CA GLU A 579 11.15 -8.48 32.07
C GLU A 579 10.24 -7.24 31.93
N LEU A 580 10.41 -6.44 30.88
CA LEU A 580 9.55 -5.30 30.56
C LEU A 580 8.37 -5.70 29.66
N ALA A 581 8.52 -6.78 28.88
CA ALA A 581 7.52 -7.31 27.95
C ALA A 581 6.83 -8.58 28.46
N ASN A 582 7.47 -9.33 29.36
CA ASN A 582 7.04 -10.67 29.79
C ASN A 582 6.67 -10.74 31.29
N PRO A 583 5.68 -11.58 31.67
CA PRO A 583 5.30 -11.75 33.07
C PRO A 583 6.36 -12.53 33.87
N PRO A 584 6.38 -12.41 35.22
CA PRO A 584 7.47 -12.94 36.05
C PRO A 584 7.77 -14.44 35.95
N ASP A 585 6.81 -15.27 35.54
CA ASP A 585 6.96 -16.71 35.33
C ASP A 585 7.53 -17.08 33.93
N LYS A 586 7.73 -16.08 33.07
CA LYS A 586 8.18 -16.23 31.67
C LYS A 586 9.48 -15.52 31.36
N ILE A 587 10.00 -14.73 32.30
CA ILE A 587 11.20 -13.93 32.10
C ILE A 587 12.35 -14.81 31.62
N THR A 588 12.83 -14.55 30.40
CA THR A 588 14.09 -15.10 29.91
C THR A 588 15.22 -14.11 30.17
N LYS A 589 16.44 -14.64 30.33
CA LYS A 589 17.63 -13.83 30.47
C LYS A 589 18.88 -14.54 30.00
N HIS A 590 19.87 -13.76 29.58
CA HIS A 590 21.19 -14.22 29.17
C HIS A 590 22.26 -13.27 29.70
N GLU A 591 23.35 -13.82 30.23
CA GLU A 591 24.51 -13.04 30.67
C GLU A 591 25.77 -13.39 29.88
N LEU A 592 26.61 -12.39 29.62
CA LEU A 592 27.91 -12.56 28.97
C LEU A 592 28.98 -11.71 29.69
N GLU A 593 30.16 -12.30 29.93
CA GLU A 593 31.34 -11.57 30.41
C GLU A 593 32.19 -11.05 29.24
N SER A 594 32.78 -9.87 29.44
CA SER A 594 33.71 -9.25 28.49
C SER A 594 35.11 -9.89 28.51
N GLY A 595 35.94 -9.49 27.54
CA GLY A 595 37.39 -9.54 27.71
C GLY A 595 37.86 -8.67 28.88
N LEU A 596 39.16 -8.72 29.21
CA LEU A 596 39.75 -7.87 30.24
C LEU A 596 39.72 -6.40 29.83
N VAL A 597 39.31 -5.52 30.76
CA VAL A 597 39.18 -4.07 30.57
C VAL A 597 40.22 -3.36 31.44
N LEU A 598 41.04 -2.47 30.87
CA LEU A 598 42.02 -1.69 31.61
C LEU A 598 41.38 -0.40 32.14
N VAL A 599 41.48 -0.19 33.44
CA VAL A 599 41.13 1.06 34.12
C VAL A 599 42.42 1.70 34.61
N ASP A 600 42.73 2.86 34.06
CA ASP A 600 43.98 3.61 34.26
C ASP A 600 43.67 5.11 34.17
N ASN A 601 43.83 5.82 35.29
CA ASN A 601 43.47 7.24 35.44
C ASN A 601 44.68 8.08 35.89
N THR A 602 45.86 7.48 36.05
CA THR A 602 47.03 8.12 36.66
C THR A 602 48.01 8.59 35.59
N PRO A 603 48.34 9.90 35.52
CA PRO A 603 49.37 10.37 34.60
C PRO A 603 50.76 9.79 34.91
N PRO A 604 51.57 9.48 33.88
CA PRO A 604 52.94 9.02 34.07
C PRO A 604 53.79 10.10 34.75
N VAL A 605 54.95 9.71 35.31
CA VAL A 605 55.78 10.59 36.13
C VAL A 605 57.23 10.63 35.64
N PHE A 606 57.72 11.84 35.37
CA PHE A 606 59.16 12.09 35.19
C PHE A 606 59.92 11.84 36.51
N LYS A 607 60.51 10.64 36.66
CA LYS A 607 61.45 10.25 37.73
C LYS A 607 62.69 11.15 37.73
N SER A 608 63.24 11.40 36.53
CA SER A 608 64.33 12.34 36.32
C SER A 608 64.06 13.15 35.04
N LEU A 609 64.50 14.40 35.03
CA LEU A 609 64.35 15.30 33.89
C LEU A 609 65.37 16.45 34.04
N SER A 610 66.21 16.66 33.04
CA SER A 610 67.24 17.71 33.06
C SER A 610 67.58 18.21 31.66
N MET A 611 67.96 19.48 31.58
CA MET A 611 68.46 20.13 30.36
C MET A 611 69.89 20.61 30.60
N ASN A 612 70.81 20.30 29.70
CA ASN A 612 72.19 20.79 29.72
C ASN A 612 72.51 21.44 28.37
N GLY A 613 72.50 22.78 28.35
CA GLY A 613 72.51 23.56 27.11
C GLY A 613 71.26 23.24 26.28
N ARG A 614 71.45 22.51 25.16
CA ARG A 614 70.37 22.02 24.28
C ARG A 614 70.28 20.48 24.24
N LYS A 615 70.86 19.79 25.23
CA LYS A 615 70.76 18.34 25.41
C LYS A 615 69.76 18.02 26.52
N LEU A 616 68.66 17.37 26.17
CA LEU A 616 67.57 16.98 27.05
C LEU A 616 67.74 15.51 27.47
N SER A 617 67.71 15.22 28.76
CA SER A 617 67.76 13.85 29.28
C SER A 617 66.77 13.61 30.41
N GLY A 618 66.26 12.38 30.54
CA GLY A 618 65.36 12.02 31.62
C GLY A 618 64.86 10.57 31.59
N GLU A 619 64.03 10.26 32.57
CA GLU A 619 63.32 8.98 32.73
C GLU A 619 61.87 9.26 33.12
N VAL A 620 60.92 8.74 32.33
CA VAL A 620 59.48 8.76 32.62
C VAL A 620 59.07 7.34 33.02
N THR A 621 58.21 7.21 34.03
CA THR A 621 57.64 5.93 34.45
C THR A 621 56.13 6.00 34.45
N ASP A 622 55.50 4.87 34.16
CA ASP A 622 54.07 4.64 34.37
C ASP A 622 53.85 3.45 35.33
N GLY A 623 52.63 3.28 35.83
CA GLY A 623 52.23 2.20 36.73
C GLY A 623 51.58 0.97 36.07
N LEU A 624 50.99 1.10 34.88
CA LEU A 624 50.01 0.13 34.35
C LEU A 624 50.20 -0.25 32.87
N GLY A 625 50.91 0.57 32.10
CA GLY A 625 51.23 0.33 30.70
C GLY A 625 52.62 0.85 30.31
N PRO A 626 53.01 0.73 29.03
CA PRO A 626 54.18 1.40 28.49
C PRO A 626 53.94 2.91 28.33
N ILE A 627 55.02 3.70 28.35
CA ILE A 627 54.93 5.10 27.92
C ILE A 627 54.60 5.11 26.43
N TYR A 628 53.57 5.83 26.01
CA TYR A 628 53.09 5.84 24.63
C TYR A 628 53.85 6.83 23.74
N ARG A 629 54.18 8.01 24.30
CA ARG A 629 54.82 9.12 23.58
C ARG A 629 55.44 10.12 24.55
N ILE A 630 56.55 10.73 24.15
CA ILE A 630 57.15 11.90 24.82
C ILE A 630 57.32 12.99 23.76
N GLU A 631 57.10 14.26 24.15
CA GLU A 631 57.14 15.44 23.28
C GLU A 631 57.87 16.61 23.93
N ILE A 632 58.43 17.50 23.10
CA ILE A 632 58.99 18.79 23.49
C ILE A 632 58.37 19.93 22.66
N ALA A 633 58.13 21.08 23.29
CA ALA A 633 57.83 22.35 22.65
C ALA A 633 58.60 23.51 23.31
N LEU A 634 58.72 24.64 22.62
CA LEU A 634 59.04 25.91 23.28
C LEU A 634 57.85 26.36 24.13
N ALA A 635 58.09 26.94 25.31
CA ALA A 635 57.01 27.44 26.16
C ALA A 635 56.17 28.50 25.41
N GLY A 636 54.84 28.36 25.47
CA GLY A 636 53.90 29.18 24.70
C GLY A 636 53.73 28.79 23.22
N SER A 637 54.25 27.63 22.79
CA SER A 637 54.06 27.10 21.43
C SER A 637 53.19 25.83 21.42
N ASP A 638 52.38 25.70 20.38
CA ASP A 638 51.62 24.47 20.06
C ASP A 638 52.39 23.50 19.15
N ASP A 639 53.62 23.83 18.72
CA ASP A 639 54.50 22.95 17.92
C ASP A 639 55.18 21.89 18.82
N TRP A 640 54.37 20.95 19.32
CA TRP A 640 54.82 19.80 20.09
C TRP A 640 55.41 18.73 19.15
N ARG A 641 56.71 18.47 19.30
CA ARG A 641 57.45 17.52 18.47
C ARG A 641 57.84 16.28 19.29
N PRO A 642 57.69 15.05 18.75
CA PRO A 642 58.01 13.84 19.48
C PRO A 642 59.52 13.71 19.71
N ILE A 643 59.89 13.17 20.87
CA ILE A 643 61.23 12.66 21.16
C ILE A 643 61.11 11.15 21.45
N PHE A 644 62.11 10.38 21.03
CA PHE A 644 62.14 8.93 21.21
C PHE A 644 62.98 8.53 22.45
N PRO A 645 62.74 7.35 23.03
CA PRO A 645 63.62 6.78 24.04
C PRO A 645 64.96 6.35 23.43
N THR A 646 65.91 5.98 24.27
CA THR A 646 67.32 5.72 23.92
C THR A 646 67.52 4.50 23.00
N ASP A 647 66.60 3.53 23.04
CA ASP A 647 66.54 2.38 22.12
C ASP A 647 65.63 2.64 20.89
N GLY A 648 64.86 3.73 20.91
CA GLY A 648 64.01 4.19 19.82
C GLY A 648 62.59 3.62 19.81
N ILE A 649 62.17 2.81 20.80
CA ILE A 649 60.88 2.12 20.81
C ILE A 649 60.13 2.42 22.11
N PHE A 650 58.87 2.83 22.00
CA PHE A 650 57.96 3.00 23.13
C PHE A 650 57.30 1.65 23.47
N ASP A 651 57.94 0.85 24.34
CA ASP A 651 57.44 -0.47 24.75
C ASP A 651 57.59 -0.81 26.25
N GLN A 652 58.22 0.06 27.05
CA GLN A 652 58.45 -0.16 28.48
C GLN A 652 57.65 0.82 29.36
N ALA A 653 57.28 0.36 30.56
CA ALA A 653 56.65 1.17 31.60
C ALA A 653 57.61 2.19 32.26
N SER A 654 58.84 2.31 31.76
CA SER A 654 59.88 3.16 32.36
C SER A 654 60.92 3.61 31.33
N GLU A 655 60.52 4.50 30.44
CA GLU A 655 61.34 4.95 29.32
C GLU A 655 62.41 5.97 29.69
N LYS A 656 63.59 5.83 29.07
CA LYS A 656 64.73 6.74 29.19
C LYS A 656 65.01 7.41 27.86
N PHE A 657 65.30 8.70 27.86
CA PHE A 657 65.63 9.47 26.67
C PHE A 657 66.86 10.35 26.92
N ASP A 658 67.69 10.50 25.90
CA ASP A 658 68.85 11.39 25.89
C ASP A 658 69.05 11.98 24.48
N VAL A 659 68.56 13.20 24.25
CA VAL A 659 68.29 13.76 22.91
C VAL A 659 68.85 15.19 22.77
N ASP A 660 69.53 15.45 21.65
CA ASP A 660 69.86 16.82 21.24
C ASP A 660 68.62 17.50 20.63
N VAL A 661 68.12 18.55 21.30
CA VAL A 661 66.92 19.28 20.90
C VAL A 661 67.24 20.57 20.12
N SER A 662 68.46 20.71 19.60
CA SER A 662 68.93 21.87 18.80
C SER A 662 68.08 22.22 17.57
N ALA A 663 67.27 21.28 17.06
CA ALA A 663 66.33 21.51 15.95
C ALA A 663 64.97 22.09 16.40
N VAL A 664 64.71 22.14 17.71
CA VAL A 664 63.49 22.68 18.33
C VAL A 664 63.80 23.90 19.19
N VAL A 665 64.98 23.93 19.82
CA VAL A 665 65.43 24.98 20.74
C VAL A 665 66.50 25.88 20.07
N PRO A 666 66.17 27.15 19.75
CA PRO A 666 67.13 28.13 19.27
C PRO A 666 68.24 28.43 20.30
N THR A 667 69.26 29.19 19.90
CA THR A 667 70.36 29.60 20.79
C THR A 667 69.96 30.70 21.78
N GLY A 668 70.58 30.66 22.97
CA GLY A 668 70.30 31.54 24.11
C GLY A 668 69.15 31.04 24.99
N SER A 669 69.02 31.58 26.21
CA SER A 669 68.08 31.03 27.21
C SER A 669 66.64 30.97 26.71
N ARG A 670 65.99 29.81 26.85
CA ARG A 670 64.60 29.51 26.48
C ARG A 670 63.97 28.56 27.50
N ILE A 671 62.71 28.79 27.83
CA ILE A 671 61.90 27.81 28.55
C ILE A 671 61.32 26.82 27.53
N VAL A 672 61.42 25.52 27.84
CA VAL A 672 60.81 24.43 27.07
C VAL A 672 59.82 23.67 27.93
N GLY A 673 58.71 23.24 27.33
CA GLY A 673 57.80 22.26 27.91
C GLY A 673 58.17 20.87 27.41
N VAL A 674 58.29 19.91 28.32
CA VAL A 674 58.45 18.48 28.01
C VAL A 674 57.22 17.75 28.54
N ARG A 675 56.57 16.95 27.70
CA ARG A 675 55.32 16.24 28.01
C ARG A 675 55.45 14.75 27.72
N ALA A 676 54.89 13.91 28.57
CA ALA A 676 54.79 12.47 28.34
C ALA A 676 53.34 11.99 28.46
N TYR A 677 52.99 10.95 27.72
CA TYR A 677 51.67 10.31 27.70
C TYR A 677 51.80 8.80 27.91
N ASP A 678 50.87 8.21 28.64
CA ASP A 678 50.67 6.75 28.74
C ASP A 678 49.77 6.21 27.61
N GLN A 679 49.47 4.90 27.65
CA GLN A 679 48.63 4.22 26.66
C GLN A 679 47.13 4.57 26.77
N ALA A 680 46.63 5.01 27.93
CA ALA A 680 45.26 5.50 28.12
C ALA A 680 45.05 6.94 27.60
N GLY A 681 46.13 7.72 27.51
CA GLY A 681 46.15 9.13 27.14
C GLY A 681 46.27 10.10 28.31
N ASN A 682 46.50 9.63 29.54
CA ASN A 682 46.82 10.57 30.63
C ASN A 682 48.23 11.11 30.39
N SER A 683 48.51 12.31 30.91
CA SER A 683 49.76 13.01 30.55
C SER A 683 50.27 13.95 31.63
N VAL A 684 51.59 14.04 31.71
CA VAL A 684 52.33 14.96 32.58
C VAL A 684 53.10 15.95 31.72
N SER A 685 53.15 17.21 32.15
CA SER A 685 54.03 18.23 31.56
C SER A 685 54.96 18.81 32.64
N LYS A 686 56.22 19.06 32.30
CA LYS A 686 57.18 19.80 33.13
C LYS A 686 57.91 20.84 32.26
N GLU A 687 58.30 21.95 32.86
CA GLU A 687 59.09 22.98 32.18
C GLU A 687 60.55 22.96 32.62
N LEU A 688 61.46 23.34 31.71
CA LEU A 688 62.90 23.43 31.93
C LEU A 688 63.45 24.70 31.27
N GLU A 689 64.53 25.26 31.83
CA GLU A 689 65.31 26.32 31.17
C GLU A 689 66.48 25.69 30.40
N ALA A 690 66.48 25.80 29.07
CA ALA A 690 67.66 25.60 28.23
C ALA A 690 68.50 26.88 28.24
N LYS A 691 69.82 26.80 28.41
CA LYS A 691 70.74 27.95 28.60
C LYS A 691 71.78 28.06 27.50
#